data_AF-A0A669QKV6-F1
#
_entry.id   AF-A0A669QKV6-F1
#
_cell.length_a   1.000
_cell.length_b   1.000
_cell.length_c   1.000
_cell.angle_alpha   90.00
_cell.angle_beta   90.00
_cell.angle_gamma   90.00
#
_symmetry.space_group_name_H-M   'P 1'
#
loop_
_entity.id
_entity.type
_entity.pdbx_description
1 polymer ?
#
loop_
_entity_poly.entity_id
_entity_poly.type
_entity_poly.pdbx_seq_one_letter_code
_entity_poly.pdbx_strand_id
1 'polypeptide(L)'
;MFNLRTCAAKLRPLTASQTVKTISQQRPAAPRTFHPIRCYSAPVAAEPFLSGTSSNYVEEMYYAWLENPKSVHKSWDIFFRNANAGAAPGTAYQSPPPLSSSLSALSQAQFLVQAQPNVDKLVEDHLAVQSLIRAYQVRGHHIAKLDPLGISCVNFDDAPVTVSPNVDLAVFKERLRVLTVGGFYGLDESDLDKVFHLPTTTFIGGNESALPLREIIRRLEMAYCQHIGVEFMFINDLEQCQWIRQKFETPGIMQFTNEEKRTLLARLVRSTRFEEFLHRKWSSEKRFGLEGCEVLIPALKTIIDKSSEKGVDYVIMGMPHRGRLNVLANVIRKELEQIFCQFDSKLEAADEGSGDVKYHLGMYHRRINRVTDRNITLSLVANPSHLEAADPVVQGKTKAEQFYCGDTEGKKVMSILLHGDAAFAGQGIVYETFHLSDLPSYTTHGTVHVVVNNQIGFTTDPRMARSSPYPTDVARVVNAPIFHVNADDPEAVVYVCNVAAEWRSTFHKDVVVDLVCYRRNGHNEMDEPMFTQPLMYKQIRKQKPVLQKYAELLISQGVVNQPEYEEEIAKYDKICEEAHARSKDEKILHIKHWLDSPWPGFFTLDGQPRSMSCPSTGLNEEDLTHIGQVASSVPVEDFTIHGGLSRILKTRGEMVKNRTVDWALAEYMAFGSLLKEGIHIRLSGQDVERGTFSHRHHVLHDQNVDKRTCIPMNHLWPNQAPYTVCNSSLSEYGVLGFELGFAMASPNALVLWEAQFGDFHNTAQCIIDQFICPGQAKWVRQNGIVLLLPHGMEGMGPEHSSARPERFLQMCNDDPDVFPKLDDFDVRQLYDCNWIVVNCSTPANFFHVLRRQILLPFRKPLIIFTPKSLLRHPEARSSFDDMLPGTNFLRVIPDSGPAAQSPQSVRRVLFCTGKVYYDLTRERKARNMEGDVAITRVEQLSPFPFDLLQKEAQKYPNAELVWCQEEHKNQGYYDYVKPRLRTTINRAKPVWYAGREPAAAPATGNKKTHLTELQRLLDTAFNLDAFKDLA
;
A
#
# COMPACT_ATOMS: atom_id res chain seq x y z
N MET A 1 -53.75 6.96 -14.00
CA MET A 1 -53.79 8.34 -14.55
C MET A 1 -52.34 8.82 -14.56
N PHE A 2 -51.76 9.18 -15.71
CA PHE A 2 -51.94 10.46 -16.42
C PHE A 2 -51.67 11.67 -15.48
N ASN A 3 -50.78 12.63 -15.79
CA ASN A 3 -50.18 12.94 -17.09
C ASN A 3 -48.75 13.56 -17.00
N LEU A 4 -48.03 13.60 -18.13
CA LEU A 4 -46.74 14.30 -18.26
C LEU A 4 -46.90 15.82 -18.40
N ARG A 5 -45.82 16.58 -18.17
CA ARG A 5 -45.35 17.57 -19.15
C ARG A 5 -43.89 18.00 -18.94
N THR A 6 -43.11 17.96 -20.01
CA THR A 6 -41.79 18.58 -20.17
C THR A 6 -41.91 19.94 -20.86
N CYS A 7 -40.96 20.84 -20.61
CA CYS A 7 -40.39 21.72 -21.65
C CYS A 7 -39.10 22.37 -21.14
N ALA A 8 -38.18 22.72 -22.06
CA ALA A 8 -36.90 23.36 -21.74
C ALA A 8 -36.66 24.57 -22.66
N ALA A 9 -35.90 25.56 -22.18
CA ALA A 9 -35.39 26.67 -22.99
C ALA A 9 -33.98 27.08 -22.52
N LYS A 10 -33.18 27.61 -23.45
CA LYS A 10 -31.77 28.01 -23.24
C LYS A 10 -31.69 29.51 -22.94
N LEU A 11 -30.56 29.96 -22.36
CA LEU A 11 -29.76 31.08 -22.90
C LEU A 11 -28.35 31.13 -22.24
N ARG A 12 -27.43 31.88 -22.84
CA ARG A 12 -26.02 32.07 -22.41
C ARG A 12 -25.78 33.54 -21.98
N PRO A 13 -24.69 33.84 -21.24
CA PRO A 13 -24.52 35.12 -20.54
C PRO A 13 -23.92 36.24 -21.40
N LEU A 14 -24.00 37.47 -20.87
CA LEU A 14 -23.23 38.65 -21.30
C LEU A 14 -22.67 39.40 -20.08
N THR A 15 -21.64 40.21 -20.32
CA THR A 15 -20.79 40.88 -19.31
C THR A 15 -21.07 42.38 -19.18
N ALA A 16 -20.79 42.95 -18.00
CA ALA A 16 -20.31 44.33 -17.84
C ALA A 16 -19.73 44.57 -16.42
N SER A 17 -18.90 45.61 -16.27
CA SER A 17 -18.27 46.08 -15.03
C SER A 17 -18.01 47.59 -15.13
N GLN A 18 -17.96 48.32 -14.00
CA GLN A 18 -17.26 49.62 -13.82
C GLN A 18 -17.22 50.01 -12.31
N THR A 19 -16.07 50.11 -11.62
CA THR A 19 -15.08 51.23 -11.46
C THR A 19 -15.53 52.40 -10.55
N VAL A 20 -14.70 53.21 -9.85
CA VAL A 20 -13.25 53.30 -9.46
C VAL A 20 -13.12 54.49 -8.47
N LYS A 21 -12.04 54.57 -7.63
CA LYS A 21 -11.23 55.80 -7.28
C LYS A 21 -10.40 55.62 -5.98
N THR A 22 -9.17 56.12 -5.77
CA THR A 22 -8.01 56.51 -6.64
C THR A 22 -6.76 56.90 -5.78
N ILE A 23 -5.56 57.02 -6.43
CA ILE A 23 -4.42 57.94 -6.08
C ILE A 23 -3.54 57.53 -4.87
N SER A 24 -2.20 57.70 -4.83
CA SER A 24 -1.12 58.17 -5.75
C SER A 24 0.23 58.08 -4.99
N GLN A 25 1.45 57.86 -5.51
CA GLN A 25 2.04 57.60 -6.85
C GLN A 25 3.36 56.76 -6.66
N GLN A 26 4.49 56.73 -7.41
CA GLN A 26 5.15 57.53 -8.47
C GLN A 26 5.79 56.62 -9.57
N ARG A 27 6.79 57.10 -10.33
CA ARG A 27 7.48 56.48 -11.49
C ARG A 27 8.84 57.21 -11.72
N PRO A 28 9.79 56.81 -12.62
CA PRO A 28 9.61 56.39 -14.03
C PRO A 28 10.44 55.12 -14.41
N ALA A 29 10.58 54.65 -15.66
CA ALA A 29 10.16 55.15 -16.98
C ALA A 29 9.43 54.07 -17.81
N ALA A 30 9.07 54.37 -19.07
CA ALA A 30 8.07 53.60 -19.82
C ALA A 30 8.52 53.18 -21.24
N PRO A 31 8.04 52.03 -21.76
CA PRO A 31 8.16 51.67 -23.16
C PRO A 31 7.10 52.36 -24.02
N ARG A 32 7.43 52.67 -25.28
CA ARG A 32 6.45 52.94 -26.35
C ARG A 32 6.93 52.41 -27.70
N THR A 33 5.98 51.89 -28.46
CA THR A 33 6.12 51.39 -29.84
C THR A 33 6.11 52.53 -30.86
N PHE A 34 6.74 52.32 -32.02
CA PHE A 34 6.06 52.33 -33.33
C PHE A 34 6.96 51.73 -34.43
N HIS A 35 6.36 51.17 -35.48
CA HIS A 35 7.08 50.62 -36.65
C HIS A 35 7.68 51.71 -37.55
N PRO A 36 8.68 51.34 -38.37
CA PRO A 36 8.41 51.35 -39.81
C PRO A 36 8.61 49.99 -40.48
N ILE A 37 8.08 49.87 -41.70
CA ILE A 37 8.08 48.63 -42.52
C ILE A 37 9.42 48.50 -43.27
N ARG A 38 9.98 47.28 -43.29
CA ARG A 38 10.79 46.78 -44.40
C ARG A 38 10.35 45.35 -44.74
N CYS A 39 9.92 45.12 -45.97
CA CYS A 39 9.68 43.78 -46.48
C CYS A 39 11.01 43.15 -46.89
N TYR A 40 11.39 42.05 -46.26
CA TYR A 40 12.34 41.07 -46.81
C TYR A 40 11.74 39.67 -46.66
N SER A 41 11.34 39.10 -47.79
CA SER A 41 10.77 37.75 -47.86
C SER A 41 11.88 36.72 -48.04
N ALA A 42 12.29 36.05 -46.96
CA ALA A 42 13.16 34.88 -46.98
C ALA A 42 12.71 33.88 -45.89
N PRO A 43 12.73 32.56 -46.13
CA PRO A 43 12.35 31.57 -45.11
C PRO A 43 13.45 31.39 -44.05
N VAL A 44 13.07 31.39 -42.77
CA VAL A 44 13.98 31.13 -41.63
C VAL A 44 14.59 29.71 -41.65
N ALA A 45 14.07 28.82 -42.49
CA ALA A 45 14.43 27.40 -42.55
C ALA A 45 15.89 27.09 -42.97
N ALA A 46 16.59 28.02 -43.64
CA ALA A 46 17.92 27.75 -44.18
C ALA A 46 19.08 27.95 -43.17
N GLU A 47 18.95 28.90 -42.25
CA GLU A 47 19.94 29.21 -41.21
C GLU A 47 19.26 29.26 -39.82
N PRO A 48 18.76 28.11 -39.30
CA PRO A 48 17.90 28.06 -38.10
C PRO A 48 18.58 28.56 -36.82
N PHE A 49 19.91 28.62 -36.79
CA PHE A 49 20.69 29.20 -35.69
C PHE A 49 20.57 30.74 -35.59
N LEU A 50 20.13 31.41 -36.66
CA LEU A 50 19.83 32.86 -36.68
C LEU A 50 18.41 33.19 -36.16
N SER A 51 17.76 32.25 -35.49
CA SER A 51 16.48 32.49 -34.80
C SER A 51 16.65 33.49 -33.65
N GLY A 52 15.59 34.28 -33.38
CA GLY A 52 15.65 35.46 -32.50
C GLY A 52 15.98 35.22 -31.02
N THR A 53 16.15 33.97 -30.59
CA THR A 53 16.68 33.59 -29.27
C THR A 53 18.22 33.58 -29.21
N SER A 54 18.89 33.61 -30.36
CA SER A 54 20.35 33.46 -30.49
C SER A 54 21.09 34.75 -30.86
N SER A 55 20.38 35.85 -31.09
CA SER A 55 20.92 37.09 -31.68
C SER A 55 22.17 37.60 -31.01
N ASN A 56 22.14 37.74 -29.67
CA ASN A 56 23.24 38.32 -28.91
C ASN A 56 24.54 37.51 -29.04
N TYR A 57 24.43 36.18 -29.07
CA TYR A 57 25.59 35.29 -29.26
C TYR A 57 26.17 35.42 -30.68
N VAL A 58 25.33 35.57 -31.69
CA VAL A 58 25.79 35.79 -33.08
C VAL A 58 26.44 37.17 -33.23
N GLU A 59 25.92 38.20 -32.57
CA GLU A 59 26.53 39.54 -32.51
C GLU A 59 27.89 39.51 -31.79
N GLU A 60 27.99 38.87 -30.61
CA GLU A 60 29.26 38.69 -29.89
C GLU A 60 30.31 37.93 -30.73
N MET A 61 29.92 36.85 -31.41
CA MET A 61 30.81 36.15 -32.34
C MET A 61 31.21 37.01 -33.54
N TYR A 62 30.32 37.87 -34.05
CA TYR A 62 30.64 38.77 -35.15
C TYR A 62 31.62 39.87 -34.74
N TYR A 63 31.44 40.49 -33.57
CA TYR A 63 32.38 41.48 -33.04
C TYR A 63 33.76 40.86 -32.74
N ALA A 64 33.80 39.68 -32.12
CA ALA A 64 35.06 38.95 -31.89
C ALA A 64 35.77 38.58 -33.21
N TRP A 65 35.02 38.22 -34.25
CA TRP A 65 35.56 37.94 -35.58
C TRP A 65 36.08 39.20 -36.30
N LEU A 66 35.41 40.35 -36.14
CA LEU A 66 35.87 41.63 -36.68
C LEU A 66 37.19 42.10 -36.06
N GLU A 67 37.40 41.88 -34.76
CA GLU A 67 38.68 42.18 -34.10
C GLU A 67 39.80 41.21 -34.55
N ASN A 68 39.48 39.92 -34.66
CA ASN A 68 40.42 38.90 -35.14
C ASN A 68 39.67 37.69 -35.72
N PRO A 69 39.72 37.44 -37.04
CA PRO A 69 39.04 36.30 -37.66
C PRO A 69 39.42 34.90 -37.14
N LYS A 70 40.49 34.77 -36.34
CA LYS A 70 40.90 33.52 -35.68
C LYS A 70 40.42 33.37 -34.24
N SER A 71 39.71 34.35 -33.67
CA SER A 71 39.17 34.29 -32.30
C SER A 71 37.99 33.32 -32.19
N VAL A 72 37.19 33.22 -33.26
CA VAL A 72 36.01 32.37 -33.36
C VAL A 72 36.31 31.04 -34.04
N HIS A 73 35.43 30.05 -33.84
CA HIS A 73 35.52 28.77 -34.54
C HIS A 73 35.43 28.94 -36.07
N LYS A 74 36.13 28.09 -36.83
CA LYS A 74 36.32 28.28 -38.28
C LYS A 74 35.01 28.25 -39.10
N SER A 75 33.94 27.65 -38.59
CA SER A 75 32.61 27.75 -39.18
C SER A 75 32.05 29.19 -39.15
N TRP A 76 32.29 29.93 -38.08
CA TRP A 76 31.93 31.35 -37.97
C TRP A 76 32.82 32.22 -38.87
N ASP A 77 34.12 31.93 -38.95
CA ASP A 77 35.02 32.63 -39.87
C ASP A 77 34.59 32.50 -41.34
N ILE A 78 34.19 31.29 -41.77
CA ILE A 78 33.64 31.05 -43.11
C ILE A 78 32.28 31.74 -43.29
N PHE A 79 31.36 31.60 -42.32
CA PHE A 79 30.04 32.22 -42.35
C PHE A 79 30.10 33.74 -42.49
N PHE A 80 30.86 34.43 -41.64
CA PHE A 80 30.96 35.89 -41.66
C PHE A 80 31.71 36.42 -42.89
N ARG A 81 32.72 35.70 -43.42
CA ARG A 81 33.32 36.04 -44.72
C ARG A 81 32.31 35.96 -45.86
N ASN A 82 31.55 34.87 -45.93
CA ASN A 82 30.58 34.66 -47.00
C ASN A 82 29.44 35.71 -46.93
N ALA A 83 28.93 35.99 -45.72
CA ALA A 83 27.95 37.03 -45.49
C ALA A 83 28.46 38.43 -45.91
N ASN A 84 29.68 38.82 -45.48
CA ASN A 84 30.26 40.10 -45.88
C ASN A 84 30.67 40.17 -47.36
N ALA A 85 30.87 39.02 -48.03
CA ALA A 85 31.03 38.93 -49.48
C ALA A 85 29.70 39.02 -50.26
N GLY A 86 28.57 39.18 -49.57
CA GLY A 86 27.24 39.33 -50.18
C GLY A 86 26.53 38.02 -50.51
N ALA A 87 26.89 36.90 -49.86
CA ALA A 87 26.13 35.66 -49.96
C ALA A 87 24.68 35.84 -49.49
N ALA A 88 23.75 35.14 -50.13
CA ALA A 88 22.34 35.18 -49.75
C ALA A 88 22.10 34.47 -48.41
N PRO A 89 21.11 34.87 -47.61
CA PRO A 89 20.71 34.13 -46.41
C PRO A 89 20.41 32.67 -46.76
N GLY A 90 20.99 31.74 -45.99
CA GLY A 90 20.97 30.31 -46.26
C GLY A 90 22.15 29.75 -47.05
N THR A 91 23.04 30.60 -47.59
CA THR A 91 24.23 30.14 -48.35
C THR A 91 25.56 30.63 -47.78
N ALA A 92 25.54 31.42 -46.70
CA ALA A 92 26.76 31.85 -46.04
C ALA A 92 27.40 30.73 -45.21
N TYR A 93 26.57 29.89 -44.57
CA TYR A 93 27.04 28.76 -43.76
C TYR A 93 27.51 27.58 -44.63
N GLN A 94 28.68 27.03 -44.32
CA GLN A 94 29.14 25.74 -44.83
C GLN A 94 29.47 24.81 -43.66
N SER A 95 28.85 23.62 -43.65
CA SER A 95 29.17 22.57 -42.69
C SER A 95 30.66 22.15 -42.80
N PRO A 96 31.38 21.99 -41.68
CA PRO A 96 32.71 21.40 -41.70
C PRO A 96 32.69 20.01 -42.34
N PRO A 97 33.74 19.60 -43.08
CA PRO A 97 33.84 18.24 -43.61
C PRO A 97 33.91 17.23 -42.44
N PRO A 98 33.23 16.07 -42.55
CA PRO A 98 33.16 15.09 -41.47
C PRO A 98 34.54 14.49 -41.17
N LEU A 99 34.81 14.28 -39.87
CA LEU A 99 36.05 13.67 -39.37
C LEU A 99 36.02 12.14 -39.53
N SER A 100 36.12 11.68 -40.78
CA SER A 100 36.34 10.27 -41.14
C SER A 100 37.55 10.15 -42.07
N SER A 101 38.65 9.59 -41.56
CA SER A 101 39.90 9.42 -42.30
C SER A 101 39.83 8.30 -43.34
N SER A 102 40.49 8.52 -44.49
CA SER A 102 41.01 7.50 -45.41
C SER A 102 40.04 6.41 -45.93
N LEU A 103 39.23 6.75 -46.94
CA LEU A 103 38.66 5.79 -47.90
C LEU A 103 38.84 6.27 -49.36
N SER A 104 40.08 6.26 -49.85
CA SER A 104 40.43 6.60 -51.24
C SER A 104 39.95 5.59 -52.30
N ALA A 105 39.17 4.58 -51.92
CA ALA A 105 38.61 3.56 -52.81
C ALA A 105 37.20 3.90 -53.36
N LEU A 106 36.53 4.94 -52.86
CA LEU A 106 35.13 5.23 -53.19
C LEU A 106 34.90 6.07 -54.46
N SER A 107 35.95 6.62 -55.09
CA SER A 107 35.83 7.43 -56.31
C SER A 107 35.35 6.65 -57.54
N GLN A 108 35.49 5.31 -57.56
CA GLN A 108 34.88 4.45 -58.59
C GLN A 108 33.41 4.09 -58.28
N ALA A 109 32.93 4.26 -57.05
CA ALA A 109 31.54 3.95 -56.68
C ALA A 109 30.56 5.04 -57.14
N GLN A 110 30.97 6.31 -57.21
CA GLN A 110 30.06 7.42 -57.51
C GLN A 110 29.48 7.41 -58.94
N PHE A 111 30.11 6.70 -59.88
CA PHE A 111 29.54 6.45 -61.22
C PHE A 111 28.55 5.26 -61.27
N LEU A 112 28.41 4.48 -60.19
CA LEU A 112 27.44 3.38 -60.09
C LEU A 112 26.16 3.79 -59.32
N VAL A 113 26.23 4.79 -58.45
CA VAL A 113 25.10 5.22 -57.59
C VAL A 113 23.99 5.93 -58.38
N GLN A 114 24.26 6.53 -59.54
CA GLN A 114 23.23 7.10 -60.42
C GLN A 114 22.38 6.05 -61.18
N ALA A 115 22.49 4.75 -60.85
CA ALA A 115 21.95 3.66 -61.67
C ALA A 115 21.15 2.56 -60.95
N GLN A 116 20.66 2.75 -59.72
CA GLN A 116 19.65 1.84 -59.12
C GLN A 116 18.54 2.54 -58.30
N PRO A 117 17.33 2.75 -58.88
CA PRO A 117 16.14 3.21 -58.15
C PRO A 117 15.58 2.25 -57.09
N ASN A 118 16.25 1.11 -56.85
CA ASN A 118 15.73 -0.01 -56.07
C ASN A 118 16.33 -0.08 -54.65
N VAL A 119 17.41 0.65 -54.39
CA VAL A 119 18.10 0.64 -53.08
C VAL A 119 17.35 1.48 -52.05
N ASP A 120 16.88 2.67 -52.43
CA ASP A 120 16.13 3.54 -51.53
C ASP A 120 14.82 2.87 -51.08
N LYS A 121 14.03 2.31 -52.04
CA LYS A 121 12.84 1.52 -51.68
C LYS A 121 13.19 0.30 -50.80
N LEU A 122 14.30 -0.40 -51.04
CA LEU A 122 14.70 -1.51 -50.18
C LEU A 122 14.97 -1.05 -48.73
N VAL A 123 15.60 0.12 -48.54
CA VAL A 123 15.81 0.72 -47.22
C VAL A 123 14.48 1.15 -46.58
N GLU A 124 13.57 1.75 -47.35
CA GLU A 124 12.21 2.10 -46.89
C GLU A 124 11.42 0.84 -46.46
N ASP A 125 11.40 -0.21 -47.29
CA ASP A 125 10.76 -1.50 -46.99
C ASP A 125 11.36 -2.13 -45.70
N HIS A 126 12.67 -2.05 -45.49
CA HIS A 126 13.32 -2.53 -44.26
C HIS A 126 12.94 -1.71 -43.01
N LEU A 127 12.91 -0.38 -43.12
CA LEU A 127 12.49 0.51 -42.02
C LEU A 127 10.99 0.34 -41.71
N ALA A 128 10.18 0.04 -42.72
CA ALA A 128 8.78 -0.33 -42.57
C ALA A 128 8.62 -1.65 -41.80
N VAL A 129 9.41 -2.69 -42.11
CA VAL A 129 9.40 -3.96 -41.37
C VAL A 129 9.88 -3.79 -39.92
N GLN A 130 10.92 -2.99 -39.67
CA GLN A 130 11.33 -2.66 -38.30
C GLN A 130 10.23 -1.90 -37.53
N SER A 131 9.54 -0.98 -38.19
CA SER A 131 8.40 -0.24 -37.62
C SER A 131 7.19 -1.15 -37.35
N LEU A 132 6.95 -2.14 -38.22
CA LEU A 132 5.92 -3.16 -38.06
C LEU A 132 6.19 -4.05 -36.83
N ILE A 133 7.42 -4.56 -36.69
CA ILE A 133 7.86 -5.31 -35.50
C ILE A 133 7.63 -4.48 -34.23
N ARG A 134 8.03 -3.19 -34.24
CA ARG A 134 7.81 -2.28 -33.11
C ARG A 134 6.32 -2.04 -32.84
N ALA A 135 5.48 -1.95 -33.87
CA ALA A 135 4.03 -1.77 -33.70
C ALA A 135 3.39 -3.00 -33.02
N TYR A 136 3.75 -4.22 -33.42
CA TYR A 136 3.29 -5.44 -32.74
C TYR A 136 3.76 -5.51 -31.28
N GLN A 137 5.04 -5.20 -30.99
CA GLN A 137 5.55 -5.16 -29.62
C GLN A 137 4.83 -4.14 -28.72
N VAL A 138 4.41 -2.98 -29.28
CA VAL A 138 3.79 -1.88 -28.53
C VAL A 138 2.26 -1.95 -28.47
N ARG A 139 1.61 -2.69 -29.39
CA ARG A 139 0.14 -2.65 -29.57
C ARG A 139 -0.54 -3.98 -29.87
N GLY A 140 0.18 -5.08 -30.08
CA GLY A 140 -0.42 -6.37 -30.46
C GLY A 140 -1.47 -6.87 -29.45
N HIS A 141 -1.27 -6.58 -28.16
CA HIS A 141 -2.21 -6.84 -27.07
C HIS A 141 -3.60 -6.18 -27.27
N HIS A 142 -3.74 -5.11 -28.06
CA HIS A 142 -5.03 -4.52 -28.42
C HIS A 142 -5.81 -5.34 -29.47
N ILE A 143 -5.15 -6.23 -30.21
CA ILE A 143 -5.79 -7.15 -31.16
C ILE A 143 -5.65 -8.63 -30.77
N ALA A 144 -5.18 -8.89 -29.54
CA ALA A 144 -5.10 -10.22 -28.95
C ALA A 144 -6.50 -10.78 -28.63
N LYS A 145 -6.65 -12.09 -28.81
CA LYS A 145 -7.89 -12.87 -28.59
C LYS A 145 -8.11 -13.18 -27.10
N LEU A 146 -8.09 -12.13 -26.28
CA LEU A 146 -8.08 -12.22 -24.82
C LEU A 146 -9.44 -12.61 -24.23
N ASP A 147 -10.54 -12.13 -24.82
CA ASP A 147 -11.87 -12.34 -24.27
C ASP A 147 -12.45 -13.73 -24.65
N PRO A 148 -12.68 -14.66 -23.71
CA PRO A 148 -13.33 -15.95 -23.98
C PRO A 148 -14.75 -15.81 -24.52
N LEU A 149 -15.45 -14.71 -24.21
CA LEU A 149 -16.84 -14.48 -24.62
C LEU A 149 -16.97 -14.03 -26.08
N GLY A 150 -15.96 -13.36 -26.62
CA GLY A 150 -16.00 -12.76 -27.96
C GLY A 150 -16.95 -11.55 -28.07
N ILE A 151 -17.09 -10.77 -26.99
CA ILE A 151 -17.94 -9.58 -26.89
C ILE A 151 -17.14 -8.29 -26.63
N SER A 152 -15.87 -8.40 -26.23
CA SER A 152 -15.02 -7.25 -25.95
C SER A 152 -14.82 -6.36 -27.18
N CYS A 153 -15.02 -5.05 -26.99
CA CYS A 153 -14.85 -4.01 -28.00
C CYS A 153 -13.61 -3.19 -27.61
N VAL A 154 -12.45 -3.45 -28.24
CA VAL A 154 -11.18 -2.84 -27.80
C VAL A 154 -11.06 -1.36 -28.22
N ASN A 155 -11.75 -0.95 -29.28
CA ASN A 155 -12.10 0.45 -29.49
C ASN A 155 -13.39 0.76 -28.73
N PHE A 156 -13.38 1.75 -27.84
CA PHE A 156 -14.58 2.26 -27.18
C PHE A 156 -15.48 3.07 -28.15
N ASP A 157 -14.93 3.52 -29.28
CA ASP A 157 -15.61 4.31 -30.31
C ASP A 157 -16.19 3.48 -31.48
N ASP A 158 -15.89 2.18 -31.57
CA ASP A 158 -16.17 1.37 -32.77
C ASP A 158 -16.79 -0.02 -32.45
N ALA A 159 -17.50 -0.59 -33.42
CA ALA A 159 -18.22 -1.86 -33.25
C ALA A 159 -17.29 -3.10 -33.29
N PRO A 160 -17.67 -4.24 -32.65
CA PRO A 160 -16.80 -5.41 -32.55
C PRO A 160 -16.56 -6.09 -33.91
N VAL A 161 -15.29 -6.18 -34.31
CA VAL A 161 -14.85 -6.78 -35.58
C VAL A 161 -14.71 -8.30 -35.42
N THR A 162 -15.55 -9.08 -36.12
CA THR A 162 -15.45 -10.54 -36.16
C THR A 162 -14.26 -10.99 -37.00
N VAL A 163 -13.27 -11.63 -36.38
CA VAL A 163 -12.03 -12.08 -37.05
C VAL A 163 -12.20 -13.47 -37.66
N SER A 164 -12.16 -13.55 -39.00
CA SER A 164 -12.06 -14.81 -39.75
C SER A 164 -10.64 -15.40 -39.64
N PRO A 165 -10.45 -16.73 -39.64
CA PRO A 165 -9.13 -17.36 -39.54
C PRO A 165 -8.29 -17.28 -40.83
N ASN A 166 -8.90 -16.94 -41.98
CA ASN A 166 -8.15 -16.73 -43.22
C ASN A 166 -7.59 -15.30 -43.28
N VAL A 167 -6.32 -15.17 -43.64
CA VAL A 167 -5.67 -13.86 -43.88
C VAL A 167 -6.10 -13.32 -45.25
N ASP A 168 -7.34 -12.83 -45.30
CA ASP A 168 -7.87 -12.08 -46.44
C ASP A 168 -7.21 -10.69 -46.49
N LEU A 169 -7.03 -10.13 -47.68
CA LEU A 169 -6.40 -8.84 -47.93
C LEU A 169 -7.09 -7.70 -47.16
N ALA A 170 -8.41 -7.80 -46.95
CA ALA A 170 -9.17 -6.88 -46.11
C ALA A 170 -8.80 -6.98 -44.62
N VAL A 171 -8.58 -8.19 -44.09
CA VAL A 171 -8.20 -8.43 -42.69
C VAL A 171 -6.76 -7.95 -42.43
N PHE A 172 -5.85 -8.19 -43.38
CA PHE A 172 -4.48 -7.68 -43.33
C PHE A 172 -4.45 -6.14 -43.30
N LYS A 173 -5.18 -5.49 -44.21
CA LYS A 173 -5.33 -4.03 -44.27
C LYS A 173 -5.92 -3.45 -42.99
N GLU A 174 -6.93 -4.08 -42.42
CA GLU A 174 -7.60 -3.59 -41.21
C GLU A 174 -6.73 -3.76 -39.95
N ARG A 175 -6.05 -4.90 -39.77
CA ARG A 175 -5.10 -5.08 -38.66
C ARG A 175 -3.95 -4.08 -38.71
N LEU A 176 -3.39 -3.82 -39.90
CA LEU A 176 -2.39 -2.76 -40.09
C LEU A 176 -2.96 -1.37 -39.73
N ARG A 177 -4.20 -1.06 -40.15
CA ARG A 177 -4.88 0.20 -39.81
C ARG A 177 -5.08 0.40 -38.30
N VAL A 178 -5.37 -0.66 -37.56
CA VAL A 178 -5.50 -0.62 -36.08
C VAL A 178 -4.13 -0.48 -35.40
N LEU A 179 -3.10 -1.17 -35.88
CA LEU A 179 -1.75 -1.09 -35.31
C LEU A 179 -1.08 0.27 -35.60
N THR A 180 -1.29 0.87 -36.78
CA THR A 180 -0.55 2.06 -37.26
C THR A 180 -1.42 3.33 -37.27
N VAL A 181 -1.08 4.32 -36.43
CA VAL A 181 -1.73 5.65 -36.51
C VAL A 181 -1.22 6.37 -37.76
N GLY A 182 -2.04 6.42 -38.82
CA GLY A 182 -1.70 7.06 -40.09
C GLY A 182 -1.70 6.11 -41.30
N GLY A 183 -1.79 4.79 -41.08
CA GLY A 183 -1.89 3.80 -42.15
C GLY A 183 -0.54 3.26 -42.64
N PHE A 184 -0.52 2.85 -43.91
CA PHE A 184 0.49 1.93 -44.47
C PHE A 184 1.94 2.43 -44.40
N TYR A 185 2.83 1.60 -43.87
CA TYR A 185 4.29 1.72 -44.00
C TYR A 185 4.80 1.39 -45.42
N GLY A 186 4.08 1.76 -46.49
CA GLY A 186 4.44 1.46 -47.89
C GLY A 186 4.32 0.00 -48.36
N LEU A 187 4.40 -0.98 -47.45
CA LEU A 187 4.37 -2.43 -47.74
C LEU A 187 3.03 -2.90 -48.33
N ASP A 188 3.04 -3.63 -49.44
CA ASP A 188 1.86 -4.23 -50.07
C ASP A 188 1.87 -5.78 -50.10
N GLU A 189 0.89 -6.39 -50.76
CA GLU A 189 0.73 -7.86 -50.79
C GLU A 189 1.86 -8.55 -51.58
N SER A 190 2.47 -7.88 -52.56
CA SER A 190 3.62 -8.38 -53.31
C SER A 190 4.91 -8.39 -52.49
N ASP A 191 4.95 -7.65 -51.38
CA ASP A 191 6.08 -7.63 -50.46
C ASP A 191 6.06 -8.82 -49.48
N LEU A 192 4.95 -9.57 -49.36
CA LEU A 192 4.79 -10.64 -48.38
C LEU A 192 5.84 -11.76 -48.51
N ASP A 193 6.29 -12.08 -49.73
CA ASP A 193 7.29 -13.12 -49.97
C ASP A 193 8.71 -12.56 -50.17
N LYS A 194 8.92 -11.24 -50.01
CA LYS A 194 10.26 -10.65 -49.85
C LYS A 194 10.85 -11.08 -48.51
N VAL A 195 12.15 -11.40 -48.52
CA VAL A 195 12.93 -11.74 -47.33
C VAL A 195 13.58 -10.50 -46.74
N PHE A 196 13.38 -10.29 -45.43
CA PHE A 196 13.92 -9.16 -44.68
C PHE A 196 14.82 -9.66 -43.54
N HIS A 197 15.98 -9.01 -43.37
CA HIS A 197 16.80 -9.19 -42.18
C HIS A 197 16.08 -8.68 -40.92
N LEU A 198 16.17 -9.45 -39.85
CA LEU A 198 15.56 -9.11 -38.58
C LEU A 198 16.46 -8.12 -37.79
N PRO A 199 15.90 -7.09 -37.14
CA PRO A 199 16.66 -6.25 -36.23
C PRO A 199 17.02 -7.04 -34.95
N THR A 200 18.14 -6.68 -34.31
CA THR A 200 18.57 -7.25 -33.01
C THR A 200 17.61 -6.95 -31.84
N THR A 201 16.52 -6.21 -32.10
CA THR A 201 15.44 -5.93 -31.15
C THR A 201 14.25 -6.89 -31.28
N THR A 202 14.40 -8.04 -31.92
CA THR A 202 13.41 -9.13 -31.91
C THR A 202 14.04 -10.53 -31.91
N PHE A 203 13.32 -11.50 -31.34
CA PHE A 203 13.69 -12.92 -31.28
C PHE A 203 12.77 -13.82 -32.13
N ILE A 204 11.85 -13.26 -32.92
CA ILE A 204 10.96 -14.05 -33.80
C ILE A 204 11.71 -14.97 -34.78
N GLY A 205 12.96 -14.66 -35.12
CA GLY A 205 13.81 -15.54 -35.93
C GLY A 205 14.24 -16.83 -35.23
N GLY A 206 14.29 -16.85 -33.89
CA GLY A 206 15.02 -17.88 -33.16
C GLY A 206 16.50 -17.88 -33.57
N ASN A 207 16.89 -18.84 -34.41
CA ASN A 207 18.23 -18.94 -34.99
C ASN A 207 18.35 -18.29 -36.39
N GLU A 208 17.24 -17.85 -36.98
CA GLU A 208 17.19 -17.27 -38.34
C GLU A 208 17.40 -15.76 -38.30
N SER A 209 18.35 -15.23 -39.07
CA SER A 209 18.66 -13.79 -39.12
C SER A 209 17.89 -13.00 -40.19
N ALA A 210 17.07 -13.69 -40.99
CA ALA A 210 16.18 -13.11 -41.99
C ALA A 210 14.96 -14.02 -42.22
N LEU A 211 13.81 -13.43 -42.54
CA LEU A 211 12.55 -14.16 -42.77
C LEU A 211 11.73 -13.49 -43.91
N PRO A 212 10.89 -14.23 -44.63
CA PRO A 212 9.84 -13.64 -45.47
C PRO A 212 8.90 -12.75 -44.64
N LEU A 213 8.42 -11.63 -45.18
CA LEU A 213 7.50 -10.73 -44.47
C LEU A 213 6.23 -11.45 -43.97
N ARG A 214 5.69 -12.37 -44.78
CA ARG A 214 4.58 -13.27 -44.41
C ARG A 214 4.84 -14.04 -43.12
N GLU A 215 6.06 -14.52 -42.94
CA GLU A 215 6.50 -15.28 -41.76
C GLU A 215 6.80 -14.36 -40.58
N ILE A 216 7.36 -13.16 -40.82
CA ILE A 216 7.51 -12.10 -39.80
C ILE A 216 6.15 -11.76 -39.18
N ILE A 217 5.15 -11.45 -40.03
CA ILE A 217 3.77 -11.18 -39.59
C ILE A 217 3.21 -12.37 -38.82
N ARG A 218 3.33 -13.60 -39.35
CA ARG A 218 2.80 -14.81 -38.69
C ARG A 218 3.40 -15.03 -37.30
N ARG A 219 4.71 -14.82 -37.12
CA ARG A 219 5.38 -15.00 -35.81
C ARG A 219 5.05 -13.87 -34.84
N LEU A 220 4.94 -12.62 -35.30
CA LEU A 220 4.47 -11.50 -34.47
C LEU A 220 3.01 -11.67 -34.03
N GLU A 221 2.14 -12.15 -34.93
CA GLU A 221 0.75 -12.49 -34.59
C GLU A 221 0.67 -13.65 -33.60
N MET A 222 1.57 -14.64 -33.67
CA MET A 222 1.67 -15.71 -32.66
C MET A 222 2.11 -15.17 -31.29
N ALA A 223 3.14 -14.32 -31.26
CA ALA A 223 3.73 -13.80 -30.02
C ALA A 223 2.82 -12.82 -29.27
N TYR A 224 2.09 -11.96 -30.00
CA TYR A 224 1.40 -10.80 -29.42
C TYR A 224 -0.12 -10.73 -29.65
N CYS A 225 -0.69 -11.58 -30.51
CA CYS A 225 -2.08 -11.42 -30.99
C CYS A 225 -2.97 -12.68 -30.91
N GLN A 226 -2.54 -13.74 -30.23
CA GLN A 226 -3.39 -14.91 -29.95
C GLN A 226 -4.01 -14.79 -28.55
N HIS A 227 -4.05 -15.88 -27.77
CA HIS A 227 -4.64 -15.89 -26.43
C HIS A 227 -3.77 -15.22 -25.35
N ILE A 228 -2.60 -14.69 -25.71
CA ILE A 228 -1.71 -13.90 -24.86
C ILE A 228 -1.55 -12.50 -25.47
N GLY A 229 -1.60 -11.47 -24.63
CA GLY A 229 -1.25 -10.09 -24.96
C GLY A 229 -0.25 -9.56 -23.92
N VAL A 230 0.81 -8.90 -24.37
CA VAL A 230 1.96 -8.53 -23.53
C VAL A 230 2.13 -7.01 -23.54
N GLU A 231 1.98 -6.35 -22.39
CA GLU A 231 2.33 -4.94 -22.23
C GLU A 231 3.61 -4.78 -21.41
N PHE A 232 4.66 -4.29 -22.07
CA PHE A 232 5.99 -4.11 -21.47
C PHE A 232 6.78 -2.94 -22.06
N MET A 233 6.32 -2.35 -23.18
CA MET A 233 7.11 -1.35 -23.92
C MET A 233 7.13 0.05 -23.30
N PHE A 234 6.50 0.21 -22.12
CA PHE A 234 6.66 1.35 -21.22
C PHE A 234 7.85 1.18 -20.24
N ILE A 235 8.40 -0.03 -20.11
CA ILE A 235 9.53 -0.31 -19.22
C ILE A 235 10.79 0.38 -19.76
N ASN A 236 11.37 1.25 -18.95
CA ASN A 236 12.56 2.04 -19.31
C ASN A 236 13.85 1.20 -19.40
N ASP A 237 13.84 -0.01 -18.84
CA ASP A 237 14.95 -0.95 -18.77
C ASP A 237 15.02 -1.83 -20.03
N LEU A 238 16.15 -1.77 -20.74
CA LEU A 238 16.36 -2.48 -21.99
C LEU A 238 16.56 -3.99 -21.81
N GLU A 239 17.20 -4.43 -20.73
CA GLU A 239 17.46 -5.84 -20.45
C GLU A 239 16.15 -6.55 -20.09
N GLN A 240 15.34 -5.94 -19.22
CA GLN A 240 13.98 -6.37 -18.92
C GLN A 240 13.11 -6.45 -20.19
N CYS A 241 13.19 -5.45 -21.07
CA CYS A 241 12.50 -5.50 -22.36
C CYS A 241 13.01 -6.61 -23.29
N GLN A 242 14.32 -6.86 -23.35
CA GLN A 242 14.91 -7.93 -24.16
C GLN A 242 14.53 -9.31 -23.63
N TRP A 243 14.54 -9.51 -22.31
CA TRP A 243 14.12 -10.74 -21.65
C TRP A 243 12.65 -11.06 -21.96
N ILE A 244 11.75 -10.08 -21.87
CA ILE A 244 10.33 -10.28 -22.21
C ILE A 244 10.15 -10.65 -23.69
N ARG A 245 10.85 -9.97 -24.62
CA ARG A 245 10.85 -10.37 -26.04
C ARG A 245 11.39 -11.79 -26.23
N GLN A 246 12.49 -12.15 -25.57
CA GLN A 246 13.05 -13.51 -25.67
C GLN A 246 12.06 -14.57 -25.15
N LYS A 247 11.28 -14.27 -24.11
CA LYS A 247 10.20 -15.16 -23.64
C LYS A 247 9.08 -15.28 -24.68
N PHE A 248 8.47 -14.19 -25.13
CA PHE A 248 7.24 -14.26 -25.93
C PHE A 248 7.43 -14.37 -27.46
N GLU A 249 8.55 -13.93 -28.02
CA GLU A 249 8.80 -13.96 -29.48
C GLU A 249 9.50 -15.23 -29.96
N THR A 250 10.21 -15.96 -29.09
CA THR A 250 10.99 -17.15 -29.49
C THR A 250 10.08 -18.25 -30.05
N PRO A 251 10.36 -18.81 -31.25
CA PRO A 251 9.56 -19.91 -31.80
C PRO A 251 9.50 -21.14 -30.88
N GLY A 252 8.30 -21.71 -30.72
CA GLY A 252 8.09 -22.98 -30.00
C GLY A 252 7.81 -22.88 -28.50
N ILE A 253 7.74 -21.67 -27.92
CA ILE A 253 7.52 -21.45 -26.46
C ILE A 253 6.26 -22.11 -25.86
N MET A 254 5.25 -22.40 -26.69
CA MET A 254 3.97 -23.03 -26.30
C MET A 254 3.99 -24.57 -26.42
N GLN A 255 5.16 -25.20 -26.39
CA GLN A 255 5.29 -26.67 -26.44
C GLN A 255 5.29 -27.28 -25.03
N PHE A 256 4.18 -27.91 -24.66
CA PHE A 256 4.01 -28.65 -23.40
C PHE A 256 4.15 -30.16 -23.58
N THR A 257 4.78 -30.83 -22.62
CA THR A 257 4.85 -32.29 -22.55
C THR A 257 3.50 -32.92 -22.20
N ASN A 258 3.33 -34.20 -22.53
CA ASN A 258 2.12 -34.96 -22.18
C ASN A 258 1.88 -35.06 -20.66
N GLU A 259 2.94 -35.02 -19.84
CA GLU A 259 2.85 -35.04 -18.38
C GLU A 259 2.38 -33.69 -17.81
N GLU A 260 2.87 -32.57 -18.34
CA GLU A 260 2.38 -31.23 -17.98
C GLU A 260 0.91 -31.07 -18.37
N LYS A 261 0.54 -31.51 -19.58
CA LYS A 261 -0.85 -31.53 -20.07
C LYS A 261 -1.78 -32.36 -19.16
N ARG A 262 -1.38 -33.59 -18.79
CA ARG A 262 -2.12 -34.43 -17.81
C ARG A 262 -2.20 -33.78 -16.43
N THR A 263 -1.11 -33.16 -15.97
CA THR A 263 -1.05 -32.44 -14.68
C THR A 263 -1.97 -31.21 -14.67
N LEU A 264 -2.07 -30.50 -15.78
CA LEU A 264 -2.97 -29.36 -15.98
C LEU A 264 -4.44 -29.80 -16.00
N LEU A 265 -4.77 -30.88 -16.72
CA LEU A 265 -6.10 -31.48 -16.70
C LEU A 265 -6.51 -31.86 -15.26
N ALA A 266 -5.66 -32.57 -14.52
CA ALA A 266 -5.93 -32.95 -13.13
C ALA A 266 -6.07 -31.74 -12.18
N ARG A 267 -5.42 -30.60 -12.46
CA ARG A 267 -5.63 -29.34 -11.71
C ARG A 267 -6.98 -28.69 -12.06
N LEU A 268 -7.38 -28.69 -13.33
CA LEU A 268 -8.69 -28.18 -13.78
C LEU A 268 -9.85 -29.04 -13.23
N VAL A 269 -9.74 -30.38 -13.27
CA VAL A 269 -10.76 -31.29 -12.70
C VAL A 269 -11.05 -30.93 -11.25
N ARG A 270 -10.01 -30.80 -10.41
CA ARG A 270 -10.16 -30.43 -9.00
C ARG A 270 -10.82 -29.06 -8.81
N SER A 271 -10.46 -28.09 -9.64
CA SER A 271 -11.03 -26.74 -9.61
C SER A 271 -12.52 -26.74 -9.94
N THR A 272 -12.90 -27.34 -11.07
CA THR A 272 -14.28 -27.35 -11.57
C THR A 272 -15.20 -28.21 -10.70
N ARG A 273 -14.77 -29.44 -10.37
CA ARG A 273 -15.58 -30.38 -9.59
C ARG A 273 -15.80 -29.92 -8.15
N PHE A 274 -14.92 -29.09 -7.59
CA PHE A 274 -15.14 -28.46 -6.28
C PHE A 274 -16.33 -27.49 -6.29
N GLU A 275 -16.42 -26.60 -7.29
CA GLU A 275 -17.56 -25.67 -7.40
C GLU A 275 -18.87 -26.41 -7.70
N GLU A 276 -18.84 -27.39 -8.61
CA GLU A 276 -20.00 -28.24 -8.89
C GLU A 276 -20.47 -29.02 -7.66
N PHE A 277 -19.53 -29.49 -6.82
CA PHE A 277 -19.86 -30.15 -5.55
C PHE A 277 -20.50 -29.18 -4.55
N LEU A 278 -19.92 -27.98 -4.36
CA LEU A 278 -20.51 -26.96 -3.48
C LEU A 278 -21.92 -26.58 -3.96
N HIS A 279 -22.12 -26.39 -5.26
CA HIS A 279 -23.43 -26.10 -5.84
C HIS A 279 -24.43 -27.25 -5.65
N ARG A 280 -23.99 -28.51 -5.82
CA ARG A 280 -24.81 -29.73 -5.65
C ARG A 280 -25.27 -29.93 -4.20
N LYS A 281 -24.47 -29.51 -3.21
CA LYS A 281 -24.78 -29.68 -1.77
C LYS A 281 -25.47 -28.47 -1.14
N TRP A 282 -25.10 -27.26 -1.54
CA TRP A 282 -25.52 -26.00 -0.92
C TRP A 282 -25.90 -24.95 -1.99
N SER A 283 -26.88 -25.27 -2.83
CA SER A 283 -27.27 -24.45 -3.98
C SER A 283 -27.77 -23.04 -3.62
N SER A 284 -28.30 -22.83 -2.41
CA SER A 284 -28.75 -21.54 -1.89
C SER A 284 -27.69 -20.74 -1.13
N GLU A 285 -26.51 -21.31 -0.88
CA GLU A 285 -25.46 -20.66 -0.08
C GLU A 285 -24.55 -19.79 -0.95
N LYS A 286 -24.28 -18.58 -0.47
CA LYS A 286 -23.32 -17.66 -1.11
C LYS A 286 -21.91 -18.20 -0.90
N ARG A 287 -21.22 -18.54 -1.99
CA ARG A 287 -19.82 -19.03 -1.97
C ARG A 287 -18.84 -18.16 -2.75
N PHE A 288 -19.34 -17.31 -3.65
CA PHE A 288 -18.54 -16.51 -4.58
C PHE A 288 -17.64 -17.39 -5.46
N GLY A 289 -18.24 -18.42 -6.05
CA GLY A 289 -17.56 -19.52 -6.73
C GLY A 289 -16.71 -19.10 -7.93
N LEU A 290 -15.76 -19.96 -8.28
CA LEU A 290 -14.76 -19.70 -9.31
C LEU A 290 -15.28 -19.88 -10.75
N GLU A 291 -16.54 -20.29 -10.97
CA GLU A 291 -17.01 -20.76 -12.27
C GLU A 291 -16.89 -19.70 -13.39
N GLY A 292 -16.26 -20.08 -14.51
CA GLY A 292 -15.81 -19.19 -15.58
C GLY A 292 -14.38 -18.66 -15.44
N CYS A 293 -13.65 -19.04 -14.40
CA CYS A 293 -12.20 -18.81 -14.22
C CYS A 293 -11.51 -19.98 -13.49
N GLU A 294 -11.94 -21.21 -13.75
CA GLU A 294 -11.46 -22.44 -13.08
C GLU A 294 -9.94 -22.66 -13.26
N VAL A 295 -9.34 -22.01 -14.28
CA VAL A 295 -7.90 -21.98 -14.56
C VAL A 295 -7.06 -21.26 -13.48
N LEU A 296 -7.67 -20.48 -12.58
CA LEU A 296 -6.97 -19.83 -11.47
C LEU A 296 -6.23 -20.83 -10.56
N ILE A 297 -6.78 -22.03 -10.34
CA ILE A 297 -6.15 -23.06 -9.51
C ILE A 297 -4.86 -23.61 -10.14
N PRO A 298 -4.82 -24.04 -11.42
CA PRO A 298 -3.55 -24.34 -12.07
C PRO A 298 -2.61 -23.14 -12.16
N ALA A 299 -3.11 -21.93 -12.44
CA ALA A 299 -2.31 -20.70 -12.51
C ALA A 299 -1.50 -20.45 -11.22
N LEU A 300 -2.19 -20.35 -10.08
CA LEU A 300 -1.57 -20.15 -8.76
C LEU A 300 -0.58 -21.26 -8.42
N LYS A 301 -0.94 -22.51 -8.70
CA LYS A 301 -0.04 -23.63 -8.46
C LYS A 301 1.20 -23.57 -9.34
N THR A 302 1.10 -23.18 -10.61
CA THR A 302 2.28 -23.02 -11.48
C THR A 302 3.21 -21.95 -10.97
N ILE A 303 2.69 -20.80 -10.49
CA ILE A 303 3.50 -19.76 -9.85
C ILE A 303 4.23 -20.35 -8.62
N ILE A 304 3.50 -21.00 -7.71
CA ILE A 304 4.04 -21.58 -6.47
C ILE A 304 5.08 -22.69 -6.77
N ASP A 305 4.81 -23.57 -7.74
CA ASP A 305 5.72 -24.64 -8.13
C ASP A 305 7.02 -24.08 -8.71
N LYS A 306 6.94 -23.10 -9.62
CA LYS A 306 8.12 -22.50 -10.27
C LYS A 306 8.90 -21.57 -9.35
N SER A 307 8.25 -20.78 -8.50
CA SER A 307 8.96 -20.03 -7.46
C SER A 307 9.66 -20.95 -6.46
N SER A 308 9.06 -22.10 -6.11
CA SER A 308 9.71 -23.12 -5.27
C SER A 308 10.92 -23.77 -5.95
N GLU A 309 10.85 -24.01 -7.27
CA GLU A 309 11.98 -24.48 -8.07
C GLU A 309 13.15 -23.49 -8.04
N LYS A 310 12.87 -22.17 -8.14
CA LYS A 310 13.89 -21.11 -8.18
C LYS A 310 14.51 -20.74 -6.83
N GLY A 311 13.83 -20.95 -5.70
CA GLY A 311 14.35 -20.51 -4.40
C GLY A 311 13.36 -20.42 -3.24
N VAL A 312 12.07 -20.25 -3.52
CA VAL A 312 11.08 -19.81 -2.52
C VAL A 312 10.63 -20.94 -1.59
N ASP A 313 10.73 -20.67 -0.29
CA ASP A 313 10.27 -21.51 0.83
C ASP A 313 8.96 -20.95 1.47
N TYR A 314 8.64 -19.67 1.27
CA TYR A 314 7.46 -19.01 1.85
C TYR A 314 6.67 -18.20 0.81
N VAL A 315 5.36 -18.40 0.75
CA VAL A 315 4.43 -17.63 -0.09
C VAL A 315 3.31 -17.07 0.77
N ILE A 316 3.27 -15.74 0.90
CA ILE A 316 2.21 -15.00 1.59
C ILE A 316 1.19 -14.56 0.55
N MET A 317 -0.10 -14.72 0.84
CA MET A 317 -1.20 -14.48 -0.10
C MET A 317 -2.28 -13.57 0.48
N GLY A 318 -2.78 -12.68 -0.38
CA GLY A 318 -4.03 -11.93 -0.18
C GLY A 318 -4.99 -12.20 -1.34
N MET A 319 -6.29 -12.29 -1.04
CA MET A 319 -7.32 -12.40 -2.09
C MET A 319 -8.70 -11.94 -1.61
N PRO A 320 -9.57 -11.47 -2.52
CA PRO A 320 -10.97 -11.21 -2.24
C PRO A 320 -11.79 -12.52 -2.13
N HIS A 321 -13.11 -12.39 -2.20
CA HIS A 321 -14.06 -13.51 -2.11
C HIS A 321 -13.98 -14.52 -3.26
N ARG A 322 -13.69 -14.08 -4.50
CA ARG A 322 -13.87 -14.88 -5.73
C ARG A 322 -12.97 -16.13 -5.72
N GLY A 323 -13.59 -17.31 -5.64
CA GLY A 323 -12.91 -18.61 -5.63
C GLY A 323 -12.12 -18.92 -4.35
N ARG A 324 -12.24 -18.13 -3.26
CA ARG A 324 -11.39 -18.30 -2.05
C ARG A 324 -11.47 -19.70 -1.44
N LEU A 325 -12.67 -20.29 -1.38
CA LEU A 325 -12.86 -21.64 -0.84
C LEU A 325 -12.12 -22.71 -1.68
N ASN A 326 -12.04 -22.49 -3.00
CA ASN A 326 -11.33 -23.35 -3.94
C ASN A 326 -9.81 -23.20 -3.80
N VAL A 327 -9.32 -21.97 -3.62
CA VAL A 327 -7.90 -21.70 -3.29
C VAL A 327 -7.51 -22.33 -1.95
N LEU A 328 -8.35 -22.21 -0.92
CA LEU A 328 -8.15 -22.89 0.38
C LEU A 328 -8.05 -24.42 0.22
N ALA A 329 -8.99 -25.05 -0.49
CA ALA A 329 -9.04 -26.51 -0.68
C ALA A 329 -7.91 -27.07 -1.57
N ASN A 330 -7.64 -26.41 -2.71
CA ASN A 330 -6.83 -26.97 -3.79
C ASN A 330 -5.43 -26.34 -3.94
N VAL A 331 -5.20 -25.12 -3.40
CA VAL A 331 -3.88 -24.46 -3.39
C VAL A 331 -3.26 -24.51 -2.00
N ILE A 332 -3.93 -23.96 -0.97
CA ILE A 332 -3.40 -23.94 0.40
C ILE A 332 -3.35 -25.37 0.98
N ARG A 333 -4.39 -26.17 0.71
CA ARG A 333 -4.66 -27.52 1.29
C ARG A 333 -5.20 -27.46 2.73
N LYS A 334 -6.14 -26.55 2.99
CA LYS A 334 -7.06 -26.64 4.15
C LYS A 334 -7.95 -27.88 4.00
N GLU A 335 -8.17 -28.60 5.10
CA GLU A 335 -8.96 -29.84 5.07
C GLU A 335 -10.43 -29.57 4.70
N LEU A 336 -10.97 -30.45 3.84
CA LEU A 336 -12.25 -30.24 3.18
C LEU A 336 -13.43 -30.26 4.16
N GLU A 337 -13.41 -31.18 5.12
CA GLU A 337 -14.37 -31.26 6.23
C GLU A 337 -14.48 -29.95 7.01
N GLN A 338 -13.36 -29.27 7.25
CA GLN A 338 -13.34 -27.97 7.95
C GLN A 338 -13.86 -26.82 7.07
N ILE A 339 -13.81 -26.94 5.74
CA ILE A 339 -14.47 -25.98 4.83
C ILE A 339 -15.98 -26.27 4.75
N PHE A 340 -16.34 -27.55 4.64
CA PHE A 340 -17.72 -28.00 4.45
C PHE A 340 -18.59 -27.83 5.71
N CYS A 341 -18.04 -27.94 6.91
CA CYS A 341 -18.79 -27.69 8.14
C CYS A 341 -19.28 -26.23 8.23
N GLN A 342 -18.57 -25.26 7.61
CA GLN A 342 -18.96 -23.84 7.52
C GLN A 342 -20.22 -23.59 6.66
N PHE A 343 -20.91 -24.63 6.21
CA PHE A 343 -22.20 -24.58 5.53
C PHE A 343 -23.35 -25.21 6.35
N ASP A 344 -23.11 -25.71 7.57
CA ASP A 344 -24.20 -26.05 8.50
C ASP A 344 -24.56 -24.86 9.39
N SER A 345 -25.83 -24.44 9.28
CA SER A 345 -26.49 -23.45 10.14
C SER A 345 -26.49 -23.72 11.65
N LYS A 346 -26.18 -24.95 12.08
CA LYS A 346 -26.27 -25.41 13.48
C LYS A 346 -24.94 -25.42 14.23
N LEU A 347 -23.87 -24.97 13.60
CA LEU A 347 -22.52 -25.19 14.10
C LEU A 347 -22.17 -24.19 15.22
N GLU A 348 -21.82 -24.69 16.40
CA GLU A 348 -21.59 -23.89 17.60
C GLU A 348 -20.15 -23.35 17.65
N ALA A 349 -19.92 -22.15 18.17
CA ALA A 349 -18.57 -21.60 18.36
C ALA A 349 -18.02 -21.96 19.74
N ALA A 350 -16.77 -22.46 19.81
CA ALA A 350 -16.11 -22.81 21.07
C ALA A 350 -14.89 -21.94 21.43
N ASP A 351 -14.35 -21.18 20.49
CA ASP A 351 -13.28 -20.20 20.77
C ASP A 351 -13.88 -18.79 20.94
N GLU A 352 -13.23 -17.92 21.72
CA GLU A 352 -13.64 -16.52 21.90
C GLU A 352 -13.61 -15.74 20.58
N GLY A 353 -14.69 -15.00 20.28
CA GLY A 353 -14.77 -14.08 19.15
C GLY A 353 -16.18 -13.93 18.59
N SER A 354 -16.31 -13.04 17.59
CA SER A 354 -17.47 -13.00 16.68
C SER A 354 -17.36 -14.02 15.55
N GLY A 355 -16.14 -14.47 15.26
CA GLY A 355 -15.81 -15.10 13.99
C GLY A 355 -15.95 -14.12 12.81
N ASP A 356 -15.88 -14.66 11.60
CA ASP A 356 -16.12 -13.95 10.35
C ASP A 356 -16.66 -14.95 9.29
N VAL A 357 -17.21 -14.44 8.19
CA VAL A 357 -17.79 -15.30 7.14
C VAL A 357 -16.74 -16.18 6.45
N LYS A 358 -17.17 -17.38 6.03
CA LYS A 358 -16.32 -18.46 5.48
C LYS A 358 -15.31 -18.07 4.39
N TYR A 359 -15.59 -16.99 3.64
CA TYR A 359 -14.74 -16.45 2.57
C TYR A 359 -13.90 -15.21 2.99
N HIS A 360 -13.74 -14.96 4.28
CA HIS A 360 -12.75 -14.00 4.85
C HIS A 360 -11.62 -14.71 5.63
N LEU A 361 -11.85 -15.94 6.08
CA LEU A 361 -10.95 -16.66 6.99
C LEU A 361 -9.56 -16.90 6.38
N GLY A 362 -8.53 -16.82 7.22
CA GLY A 362 -7.13 -17.04 6.87
C GLY A 362 -6.69 -18.50 7.02
N MET A 363 -5.44 -18.80 6.67
CA MET A 363 -4.83 -20.11 6.91
C MET A 363 -3.30 -20.02 6.90
N TYR A 364 -2.63 -20.77 7.79
CA TYR A 364 -1.19 -21.04 7.74
C TYR A 364 -0.97 -22.54 7.53
N HIS A 365 -0.20 -22.93 6.51
CA HIS A 365 0.10 -24.34 6.26
C HIS A 365 1.50 -24.55 5.68
N ARG A 366 2.32 -25.34 6.38
CA ARG A 366 3.65 -25.78 5.92
C ARG A 366 3.56 -27.23 5.47
N ARG A 367 3.95 -27.51 4.22
CA ARG A 367 3.89 -28.85 3.60
C ARG A 367 4.97 -29.05 2.56
N ILE A 368 5.21 -30.29 2.14
CA ILE A 368 6.05 -30.58 0.98
C ILE A 368 5.31 -30.19 -0.31
N ASN A 369 5.99 -29.51 -1.23
CA ASN A 369 5.56 -29.40 -2.62
C ASN A 369 6.02 -30.63 -3.41
N ARG A 370 5.07 -31.47 -3.85
CA ARG A 370 5.35 -32.72 -4.57
C ARG A 370 5.94 -32.54 -5.98
N VAL A 371 6.04 -31.32 -6.50
CA VAL A 371 6.68 -31.04 -7.79
C VAL A 371 8.19 -30.79 -7.62
N THR A 372 8.61 -30.20 -6.50
CA THR A 372 10.01 -29.80 -6.23
C THR A 372 10.65 -30.59 -5.08
N ASP A 373 9.87 -31.42 -4.39
CA ASP A 373 10.17 -32.11 -3.11
C ASP A 373 10.67 -31.19 -1.97
N ARG A 374 10.49 -29.87 -2.13
CA ARG A 374 10.85 -28.87 -1.10
C ARG A 374 9.73 -28.67 -0.10
N ASN A 375 10.09 -28.35 1.14
CA ASN A 375 9.14 -27.79 2.10
C ASN A 375 8.77 -26.37 1.67
N ILE A 376 7.48 -26.06 1.69
CA ILE A 376 6.94 -24.73 1.43
C ILE A 376 5.90 -24.34 2.48
N THR A 377 5.95 -23.09 2.91
CA THR A 377 4.98 -22.45 3.82
C THR A 377 4.05 -21.58 3.00
N LEU A 378 2.75 -21.85 3.08
CA LEU A 378 1.69 -21.05 2.46
C LEU A 378 0.91 -20.34 3.57
N SER A 379 0.77 -19.01 3.47
CA SER A 379 -0.01 -18.22 4.41
C SER A 379 -1.02 -17.37 3.64
N LEU A 380 -2.32 -17.61 3.85
CA LEU A 380 -3.40 -16.80 3.29
C LEU A 380 -3.92 -15.86 4.37
N VAL A 381 -3.72 -14.55 4.22
CA VAL A 381 -4.10 -13.53 5.21
C VAL A 381 -5.62 -13.41 5.30
N ALA A 382 -6.15 -13.33 6.53
CA ALA A 382 -7.56 -13.02 6.77
C ALA A 382 -7.88 -11.56 6.43
N ASN A 383 -9.02 -11.30 5.79
CA ASN A 383 -9.35 -9.96 5.27
C ASN A 383 -10.85 -9.64 5.39
N PRO A 384 -11.22 -8.35 5.51
CA PRO A 384 -12.62 -7.91 5.45
C PRO A 384 -13.16 -7.96 4.01
N SER A 385 -14.45 -7.66 3.83
CA SER A 385 -15.05 -7.42 2.50
C SER A 385 -14.60 -6.13 1.82
N HIS A 386 -13.81 -5.30 2.50
CA HIS A 386 -13.25 -4.07 1.93
C HIS A 386 -12.09 -4.49 1.02
N LEU A 387 -12.35 -4.47 -0.29
CA LEU A 387 -11.49 -5.07 -1.30
C LEU A 387 -10.14 -4.35 -1.36
N GLU A 388 -9.08 -5.11 -1.68
CA GLU A 388 -7.68 -4.66 -1.77
C GLU A 388 -7.09 -4.09 -0.44
N ALA A 389 -7.88 -3.91 0.62
CA ALA A 389 -7.44 -3.42 1.94
C ALA A 389 -6.48 -4.38 2.68
N ALA A 390 -6.33 -5.62 2.20
CA ALA A 390 -5.39 -6.61 2.73
C ALA A 390 -4.04 -6.62 2.00
N ASP A 391 -3.93 -5.94 0.86
CA ASP A 391 -2.74 -5.95 0.00
C ASP A 391 -1.49 -5.45 0.73
N PRO A 392 -1.48 -4.28 1.40
CA PRO A 392 -0.30 -3.85 2.15
C PRO A 392 -0.06 -4.72 3.40
N VAL A 393 -1.11 -5.32 3.98
CA VAL A 393 -0.98 -6.24 5.13
C VAL A 393 -0.20 -7.49 4.72
N VAL A 394 -0.41 -7.99 3.49
CA VAL A 394 0.38 -9.06 2.89
C VAL A 394 1.80 -8.62 2.59
N GLN A 395 2.04 -7.42 2.06
CA GLN A 395 3.40 -6.92 1.81
C GLN A 395 4.18 -6.76 3.12
N GLY A 396 3.60 -6.13 4.14
CA GLY A 396 4.23 -5.94 5.44
C GLY A 396 4.59 -7.26 6.13
N LYS A 397 3.68 -8.24 6.06
CA LYS A 397 3.93 -9.61 6.54
C LYS A 397 5.05 -10.29 5.75
N THR A 398 5.05 -10.16 4.42
CA THR A 398 6.11 -10.67 3.54
C THR A 398 7.47 -10.08 3.91
N LYS A 399 7.55 -8.75 4.15
CA LYS A 399 8.79 -8.08 4.55
C LYS A 399 9.27 -8.50 5.94
N ALA A 400 8.35 -8.77 6.87
CA ALA A 400 8.70 -9.28 8.19
C ALA A 400 9.22 -10.72 8.16
N GLU A 401 8.59 -11.61 7.40
CA GLU A 401 9.10 -12.98 7.19
C GLU A 401 10.48 -12.95 6.49
N GLN A 402 10.68 -12.09 5.47
CA GLN A 402 11.99 -11.84 4.85
C GLN A 402 13.05 -11.42 5.89
N PHE A 403 12.69 -10.48 6.76
CA PHE A 403 13.56 -9.97 7.82
C PHE A 403 13.93 -11.08 8.83
N TYR A 404 12.95 -11.79 9.38
CA TYR A 404 13.20 -12.80 10.42
C TYR A 404 13.88 -14.08 9.90
N CYS A 405 13.78 -14.41 8.60
CA CYS A 405 14.52 -15.54 8.00
C CYS A 405 15.85 -15.14 7.33
N GLY A 406 16.27 -13.86 7.44
CA GLY A 406 17.51 -13.35 6.85
C GLY A 406 17.52 -13.43 5.31
N ASP A 407 16.41 -13.08 4.67
CA ASP A 407 16.23 -13.06 3.22
C ASP A 407 16.30 -11.63 2.68
N THR A 408 17.48 -11.02 2.78
CA THR A 408 17.76 -9.63 2.36
C THR A 408 17.69 -9.41 0.84
N GLU A 409 17.51 -10.48 0.07
CA GLU A 409 17.38 -10.46 -1.40
C GLU A 409 15.98 -10.93 -1.85
N GLY A 410 15.09 -11.27 -0.91
CA GLY A 410 13.74 -11.76 -1.19
C GLY A 410 13.66 -13.07 -2.00
N LYS A 411 14.69 -13.92 -1.96
CA LYS A 411 14.79 -15.17 -2.74
C LYS A 411 14.05 -16.35 -2.10
N LYS A 412 13.82 -16.31 -0.78
CA LYS A 412 13.14 -17.37 0.00
C LYS A 412 11.66 -17.04 0.26
N VAL A 413 11.30 -15.76 0.33
CA VAL A 413 9.95 -15.31 0.70
C VAL A 413 9.39 -14.38 -0.37
N MET A 414 8.15 -14.65 -0.79
CA MET A 414 7.42 -13.83 -1.76
C MET A 414 5.95 -13.59 -1.37
N SER A 415 5.38 -12.56 -1.98
CA SER A 415 3.95 -12.25 -1.99
C SER A 415 3.29 -12.69 -3.31
N ILE A 416 2.05 -13.18 -3.23
CA ILE A 416 1.12 -13.28 -4.36
C ILE A 416 -0.16 -12.54 -3.96
N LEU A 417 -0.60 -11.57 -4.76
CA LEU A 417 -1.87 -10.87 -4.55
C LEU A 417 -2.86 -11.21 -5.64
N LEU A 418 -4.12 -11.44 -5.25
CA LEU A 418 -5.22 -11.72 -6.17
C LEU A 418 -6.25 -10.60 -6.06
N HIS A 419 -6.78 -10.15 -7.18
CA HIS A 419 -7.66 -8.98 -7.25
C HIS A 419 -8.88 -9.21 -8.14
N GLY A 420 -9.92 -8.39 -8.00
CA GLY A 420 -11.03 -8.30 -8.96
C GLY A 420 -10.87 -7.10 -9.90
N ASP A 421 -11.22 -7.23 -11.19
CA ASP A 421 -10.97 -6.18 -12.21
C ASP A 421 -11.45 -4.78 -11.82
N ALA A 422 -12.70 -4.65 -11.36
CA ALA A 422 -13.27 -3.36 -10.97
C ALA A 422 -12.70 -2.80 -9.66
N ALA A 423 -12.09 -3.63 -8.81
CA ALA A 423 -11.52 -3.21 -7.54
C ALA A 423 -10.04 -2.84 -7.68
N PHE A 424 -9.27 -3.62 -8.45
CA PHE A 424 -7.88 -3.33 -8.82
C PHE A 424 -7.75 -1.96 -9.51
N ALA A 425 -8.68 -1.62 -10.39
CA ALA A 425 -8.73 -0.33 -11.08
C ALA A 425 -9.33 0.82 -10.25
N GLY A 426 -10.02 0.52 -9.14
CA GLY A 426 -10.89 1.47 -8.45
C GLY A 426 -10.52 1.79 -6.99
N GLN A 427 -9.69 0.98 -6.33
CA GLN A 427 -9.26 1.21 -4.95
C GLN A 427 -7.89 1.88 -4.89
N GLY A 428 -7.81 3.08 -4.31
CA GLY A 428 -6.56 3.85 -4.20
C GLY A 428 -5.43 3.12 -3.45
N ILE A 429 -5.76 2.21 -2.53
CA ILE A 429 -4.78 1.41 -1.80
C ILE A 429 -3.94 0.48 -2.71
N VAL A 430 -4.45 0.13 -3.90
CA VAL A 430 -3.69 -0.65 -4.91
C VAL A 430 -2.51 0.19 -5.42
N TYR A 431 -2.77 1.46 -5.76
CA TYR A 431 -1.72 2.40 -6.12
C TYR A 431 -0.75 2.65 -4.96
N GLU A 432 -1.25 2.86 -3.74
CA GLU A 432 -0.39 3.04 -2.56
C GLU A 432 0.49 1.81 -2.30
N THR A 433 -0.02 0.60 -2.50
CA THR A 433 0.73 -0.65 -2.31
C THR A 433 1.79 -0.84 -3.39
N PHE A 434 1.46 -0.59 -4.66
CA PHE A 434 2.47 -0.54 -5.74
C PHE A 434 3.54 0.50 -5.45
N HIS A 435 3.18 1.69 -4.96
CA HIS A 435 4.14 2.74 -4.65
C HIS A 435 5.18 2.34 -3.57
N LEU A 436 4.91 1.32 -2.76
CA LEU A 436 5.88 0.75 -1.80
C LEU A 436 6.85 -0.29 -2.42
N SER A 437 6.61 -0.80 -3.64
CA SER A 437 7.28 -2.00 -4.20
C SER A 437 8.81 -1.92 -4.22
N ASP A 438 9.35 -0.74 -4.51
CA ASP A 438 10.79 -0.50 -4.73
C ASP A 438 11.39 0.42 -3.64
N LEU A 439 10.61 0.84 -2.63
CA LEU A 439 11.12 1.70 -1.54
C LEU A 439 11.97 0.87 -0.56
N PRO A 440 13.21 1.26 -0.22
CA PRO A 440 14.17 0.37 0.47
C PRO A 440 13.66 -0.28 1.78
N SER A 441 12.88 0.46 2.57
CA SER A 441 12.37 -0.01 3.88
C SER A 441 11.06 -0.80 3.79
N TYR A 442 10.48 -0.95 2.59
CA TYR A 442 9.16 -1.56 2.34
C TYR A 442 9.21 -2.66 1.27
N THR A 443 10.12 -2.57 0.29
CA THR A 443 10.23 -3.47 -0.86
C THR A 443 10.22 -4.95 -0.46
N THR A 444 9.32 -5.73 -1.05
CA THR A 444 9.22 -7.18 -0.87
C THR A 444 9.95 -7.96 -1.98
N HIS A 445 10.78 -7.27 -2.77
CA HIS A 445 11.52 -7.83 -3.90
C HIS A 445 10.58 -8.49 -4.94
N GLY A 446 9.48 -7.81 -5.23
CA GLY A 446 8.51 -8.17 -6.26
C GLY A 446 7.38 -9.10 -5.80
N THR A 447 6.17 -8.76 -6.22
CA THR A 447 4.91 -9.48 -6.00
C THR A 447 4.38 -10.01 -7.34
N VAL A 448 3.82 -11.23 -7.34
CA VAL A 448 3.04 -11.69 -8.50
C VAL A 448 1.57 -11.35 -8.26
N HIS A 449 1.02 -10.44 -9.06
CA HIS A 449 -0.38 -10.06 -9.03
C HIS A 449 -1.19 -10.88 -10.02
N VAL A 450 -2.38 -11.35 -9.62
CA VAL A 450 -3.28 -12.15 -10.46
C VAL A 450 -4.68 -11.53 -10.42
N VAL A 451 -5.05 -10.84 -11.49
CA VAL A 451 -6.37 -10.19 -11.60
C VAL A 451 -7.37 -11.18 -12.20
N VAL A 452 -8.42 -11.50 -11.44
CA VAL A 452 -9.54 -12.35 -11.90
C VAL A 452 -10.52 -11.49 -12.68
N ASN A 453 -10.09 -11.08 -13.88
CA ASN A 453 -10.78 -10.14 -14.75
C ASN A 453 -11.99 -10.79 -15.41
N ASN A 454 -13.10 -10.81 -14.68
CA ASN A 454 -14.34 -11.45 -15.07
C ASN A 454 -15.26 -10.51 -15.85
N GLN A 455 -14.76 -9.32 -16.19
CA GLN A 455 -15.39 -8.30 -17.03
C GLN A 455 -16.69 -7.72 -16.43
N ILE A 456 -16.83 -7.69 -15.09
CA ILE A 456 -18.03 -7.16 -14.40
C ILE A 456 -17.80 -6.91 -12.89
N GLY A 457 -17.90 -5.64 -12.47
CA GLY A 457 -17.85 -5.25 -11.05
C GLY A 457 -19.24 -5.24 -10.42
N PHE A 458 -19.63 -6.31 -9.72
CA PHE A 458 -21.02 -6.54 -9.26
C PHE A 458 -22.01 -6.59 -10.44
N THR A 459 -22.57 -5.43 -10.83
CA THR A 459 -23.45 -5.17 -11.99
C THR A 459 -22.92 -4.01 -12.86
N THR A 460 -21.74 -3.48 -12.58
CA THR A 460 -21.08 -2.40 -13.34
C THR A 460 -20.29 -2.99 -14.51
N ASP A 461 -20.58 -2.49 -15.71
CA ASP A 461 -19.88 -2.80 -16.95
C ASP A 461 -18.46 -2.21 -16.96
N PRO A 462 -17.43 -2.88 -17.52
CA PRO A 462 -16.06 -2.38 -17.60
C PRO A 462 -15.94 -0.94 -18.13
N ARG A 463 -16.81 -0.54 -19.08
CA ARG A 463 -16.85 0.82 -19.67
C ARG A 463 -17.29 1.91 -18.68
N MET A 464 -17.84 1.52 -17.53
CA MET A 464 -18.27 2.39 -16.44
C MET A 464 -17.45 2.19 -15.16
N ALA A 465 -16.46 1.28 -15.17
CA ALA A 465 -15.68 0.90 -13.99
C ALA A 465 -14.29 1.57 -13.91
N ARG A 466 -13.78 2.10 -15.03
CA ARG A 466 -12.42 2.68 -15.13
C ARG A 466 -12.31 3.67 -16.30
N SER A 467 -11.25 4.46 -16.30
CA SER A 467 -10.95 5.49 -17.32
C SER A 467 -9.86 5.06 -18.33
N SER A 468 -9.57 3.77 -18.44
CA SER A 468 -8.47 3.23 -19.24
C SER A 468 -8.81 1.85 -19.85
N PRO A 469 -8.10 1.37 -20.88
CA PRO A 469 -8.46 0.14 -21.58
C PRO A 469 -8.50 -1.11 -20.69
N TYR A 470 -7.52 -1.29 -19.81
CA TYR A 470 -7.38 -2.49 -18.98
C TYR A 470 -7.56 -2.17 -17.50
N PRO A 471 -8.08 -3.10 -16.67
CA PRO A 471 -8.13 -2.87 -15.22
C PRO A 471 -6.73 -2.78 -14.60
N THR A 472 -5.72 -3.31 -15.29
CA THR A 472 -4.34 -3.41 -14.84
C THR A 472 -3.48 -2.17 -15.02
N ASP A 473 -4.01 -1.11 -15.62
CA ASP A 473 -3.24 0.09 -15.98
C ASP A 473 -2.60 0.82 -14.78
N VAL A 474 -3.12 0.58 -13.57
CA VAL A 474 -2.53 1.05 -12.30
C VAL A 474 -1.10 0.52 -12.08
N ALA A 475 -0.76 -0.68 -12.55
CA ALA A 475 0.56 -1.28 -12.34
C ALA A 475 1.68 -0.62 -13.18
N ARG A 476 1.31 0.16 -14.20
CA ARG A 476 2.27 0.93 -15.02
C ARG A 476 3.06 1.96 -14.19
N VAL A 477 2.56 2.38 -13.02
CA VAL A 477 3.20 3.40 -12.16
C VAL A 477 4.56 2.97 -11.59
N VAL A 478 4.82 1.66 -11.49
CA VAL A 478 6.12 1.09 -11.11
C VAL A 478 6.83 0.37 -12.28
N ASN A 479 6.30 0.48 -13.49
CA ASN A 479 6.76 -0.25 -14.68
C ASN A 479 6.71 -1.78 -14.52
N ALA A 480 5.75 -2.32 -13.76
CA ALA A 480 5.51 -3.77 -13.73
C ALA A 480 4.95 -4.24 -15.09
N PRO A 481 5.51 -5.30 -15.72
CA PRO A 481 4.95 -5.85 -16.95
C PRO A 481 3.58 -6.47 -16.69
N ILE A 482 2.72 -6.38 -17.71
CA ILE A 482 1.35 -6.90 -17.67
C ILE A 482 1.20 -7.97 -18.75
N PHE A 483 0.78 -9.17 -18.34
CA PHE A 483 0.51 -10.30 -19.22
C PHE A 483 -0.98 -10.62 -19.19
N HIS A 484 -1.69 -10.20 -20.23
CA HIS A 484 -3.10 -10.56 -20.43
C HIS A 484 -3.19 -11.94 -21.06
N VAL A 485 -4.11 -12.77 -20.56
CA VAL A 485 -4.29 -14.12 -21.07
C VAL A 485 -5.75 -14.56 -21.01
N ASN A 486 -6.19 -15.24 -22.07
CA ASN A 486 -7.54 -15.79 -22.18
C ASN A 486 -7.69 -17.01 -21.25
N ALA A 487 -8.59 -16.92 -20.27
CA ALA A 487 -8.77 -17.96 -19.26
C ALA A 487 -9.36 -19.29 -19.79
N ASP A 488 -9.91 -19.31 -21.01
CA ASP A 488 -10.34 -20.54 -21.70
C ASP A 488 -9.19 -21.25 -22.46
N ASP A 489 -7.95 -20.74 -22.40
CA ASP A 489 -6.73 -21.43 -22.85
C ASP A 489 -5.80 -21.76 -21.65
N PRO A 490 -5.92 -22.96 -21.06
CA PRO A 490 -5.12 -23.35 -19.92
C PRO A 490 -3.61 -23.43 -20.18
N GLU A 491 -3.19 -23.77 -21.41
CA GLU A 491 -1.77 -23.87 -21.75
C GLU A 491 -1.15 -22.46 -21.83
N ALA A 492 -1.86 -21.49 -22.42
CA ALA A 492 -1.45 -20.08 -22.40
C ALA A 492 -1.35 -19.52 -20.97
N VAL A 493 -2.33 -19.80 -20.10
CA VAL A 493 -2.32 -19.35 -18.71
C VAL A 493 -1.13 -19.95 -17.94
N VAL A 494 -0.87 -21.25 -18.07
CA VAL A 494 0.28 -21.89 -17.43
C VAL A 494 1.61 -21.32 -17.93
N TYR A 495 1.73 -21.05 -19.23
CA TYR A 495 2.93 -20.41 -19.79
C TYR A 495 3.16 -19.02 -19.17
N VAL A 496 2.15 -18.15 -19.18
CA VAL A 496 2.22 -16.79 -18.61
C VAL A 496 2.55 -16.82 -17.12
N CYS A 497 1.94 -17.72 -16.35
CA CYS A 497 2.20 -17.88 -14.92
C CYS A 497 3.63 -18.37 -14.62
N ASN A 498 4.21 -19.22 -15.48
CA ASN A 498 5.63 -19.57 -15.39
C ASN A 498 6.52 -18.34 -15.65
N VAL A 499 6.27 -17.58 -16.73
CA VAL A 499 7.05 -16.36 -17.05
C VAL A 499 6.94 -15.30 -15.94
N ALA A 500 5.78 -15.12 -15.32
CA ALA A 500 5.61 -14.22 -14.18
C ALA A 500 6.44 -14.65 -12.95
N ALA A 501 6.45 -15.94 -12.61
CA ALA A 501 7.29 -16.48 -11.54
C ALA A 501 8.79 -16.32 -11.83
N GLU A 502 9.20 -16.54 -13.09
CA GLU A 502 10.59 -16.32 -13.53
C GLU A 502 10.98 -14.84 -13.55
N TRP A 503 10.09 -13.93 -13.96
CA TRP A 503 10.33 -12.48 -13.92
C TRP A 503 10.62 -12.02 -12.49
N ARG A 504 9.71 -12.34 -11.56
CA ARG A 504 9.85 -11.98 -10.14
C ARG A 504 11.15 -12.53 -9.56
N SER A 505 11.50 -13.77 -9.93
CA SER A 505 12.75 -14.42 -9.50
C SER A 505 14.03 -13.90 -10.18
N THR A 506 13.93 -13.14 -11.28
CA THR A 506 15.08 -12.64 -12.05
C THR A 506 15.33 -11.17 -11.75
N PHE A 507 14.28 -10.35 -11.72
CA PHE A 507 14.36 -8.89 -11.61
C PHE A 507 13.89 -8.35 -10.26
N HIS A 508 13.38 -9.18 -9.36
CA HIS A 508 12.94 -8.79 -8.01
C HIS A 508 11.90 -7.65 -8.01
N LYS A 509 11.03 -7.62 -9.03
CA LYS A 509 10.00 -6.61 -9.30
C LYS A 509 8.61 -7.22 -9.43
N ASP A 510 7.61 -6.38 -9.24
CA ASP A 510 6.20 -6.74 -9.43
C ASP A 510 5.91 -7.15 -10.89
N VAL A 511 4.87 -7.96 -11.07
CA VAL A 511 4.34 -8.41 -12.39
C VAL A 511 2.87 -8.73 -12.27
N VAL A 512 2.09 -8.42 -13.31
CA VAL A 512 0.63 -8.65 -13.32
C VAL A 512 0.24 -9.69 -14.36
N VAL A 513 -0.53 -10.68 -13.94
CA VAL A 513 -1.24 -11.62 -14.81
C VAL A 513 -2.72 -11.24 -14.83
N ASP A 514 -3.22 -10.81 -15.98
CA ASP A 514 -4.63 -10.47 -16.20
C ASP A 514 -5.37 -11.68 -16.78
N LEU A 515 -6.07 -12.43 -15.93
CA LEU A 515 -6.85 -13.61 -16.32
C LEU A 515 -8.20 -13.16 -16.89
N VAL A 516 -8.22 -12.85 -18.18
CA VAL A 516 -9.42 -12.39 -18.89
C VAL A 516 -10.39 -13.56 -19.02
N CYS A 517 -11.46 -13.49 -18.24
CA CYS A 517 -12.35 -14.60 -17.91
C CYS A 517 -13.81 -14.14 -17.86
N TYR A 518 -14.68 -14.91 -17.22
CA TYR A 518 -16.08 -14.52 -16.99
C TYR A 518 -16.59 -14.99 -15.62
N ARG A 519 -17.85 -14.69 -15.33
CA ARG A 519 -18.57 -15.16 -14.13
C ARG A 519 -19.79 -15.94 -14.57
N ARG A 520 -19.86 -17.24 -14.26
CA ARG A 520 -20.97 -18.11 -14.71
C ARG A 520 -22.33 -17.68 -14.13
N ASN A 521 -22.33 -17.22 -12.89
CA ASN A 521 -23.49 -16.89 -12.06
C ASN A 521 -23.59 -15.35 -11.84
N GLY A 522 -24.59 -14.90 -11.07
CA GLY A 522 -24.64 -13.52 -10.54
C GLY A 522 -23.43 -13.17 -9.66
N HIS A 523 -23.40 -11.97 -9.08
CA HIS A 523 -22.28 -11.57 -8.21
C HIS A 523 -22.16 -12.50 -6.99
N ASN A 524 -23.29 -13.00 -6.52
CA ASN A 524 -23.41 -14.21 -5.71
C ASN A 524 -24.43 -15.15 -6.39
N GLU A 525 -24.55 -16.38 -5.93
CA GLU A 525 -25.25 -17.42 -6.69
C GLU A 525 -26.78 -17.35 -6.66
N MET A 526 -27.35 -16.41 -5.88
CA MET A 526 -28.78 -16.07 -5.87
C MET A 526 -29.10 -14.75 -6.62
N ASP A 527 -28.11 -14.09 -7.21
CA ASP A 527 -28.26 -12.84 -7.96
C ASP A 527 -28.55 -13.14 -9.45
N GLU A 528 -29.45 -12.37 -10.09
CA GLU A 528 -29.82 -12.55 -11.51
C GLU A 528 -29.22 -11.42 -12.38
N PRO A 529 -28.03 -11.65 -12.95
CA PRO A 529 -27.28 -10.61 -13.65
C PRO A 529 -27.88 -10.24 -15.01
N MET A 530 -28.86 -10.97 -15.55
CA MET A 530 -29.52 -10.60 -16.79
C MET A 530 -30.38 -9.33 -16.68
N PHE A 531 -30.66 -8.83 -15.47
CA PHE A 531 -31.29 -7.52 -15.29
C PHE A 531 -30.40 -6.35 -15.78
N THR A 532 -29.08 -6.50 -15.74
CA THR A 532 -28.11 -5.44 -16.10
C THR A 532 -27.14 -5.83 -17.23
N GLN A 533 -26.77 -7.11 -17.34
CA GLN A 533 -25.87 -7.63 -18.40
C GLN A 533 -26.52 -8.72 -19.28
N PRO A 534 -27.72 -8.51 -19.86
CA PRO A 534 -28.45 -9.54 -20.60
C PRO A 534 -27.74 -10.08 -21.84
N LEU A 535 -26.86 -9.33 -22.49
CA LEU A 535 -26.11 -9.79 -23.67
C LEU A 535 -24.91 -10.66 -23.29
N MET A 536 -24.10 -10.21 -22.33
CA MET A 536 -22.99 -10.97 -21.76
C MET A 536 -23.46 -12.34 -21.24
N TYR A 537 -24.55 -12.37 -20.44
CA TYR A 537 -25.04 -13.62 -19.88
C TYR A 537 -25.79 -14.51 -20.90
N LYS A 538 -26.34 -13.96 -21.98
CA LYS A 538 -26.78 -14.77 -23.15
C LYS A 538 -25.61 -15.47 -23.85
N GLN A 539 -24.41 -14.88 -23.82
CA GLN A 539 -23.19 -15.48 -24.37
C GLN A 539 -22.59 -16.49 -23.38
N ILE A 540 -22.48 -16.16 -22.09
CA ILE A 540 -22.03 -17.08 -21.03
C ILE A 540 -22.89 -18.34 -20.96
N ARG A 541 -24.22 -18.24 -21.09
CA ARG A 541 -25.12 -19.42 -21.17
C ARG A 541 -24.86 -20.33 -22.38
N LYS A 542 -24.12 -19.88 -23.41
CA LYS A 542 -23.63 -20.71 -24.53
C LYS A 542 -22.19 -21.18 -24.35
N GLN A 543 -21.41 -20.60 -23.44
CA GLN A 543 -20.00 -20.93 -23.29
C GLN A 543 -19.80 -22.30 -22.66
N LYS A 544 -19.13 -23.15 -23.44
CA LYS A 544 -18.62 -24.46 -23.03
C LYS A 544 -17.57 -24.29 -21.91
N PRO A 545 -17.64 -25.04 -20.79
CA PRO A 545 -16.68 -24.89 -19.69
C PRO A 545 -15.23 -25.19 -20.11
N VAL A 546 -14.26 -24.50 -19.51
CA VAL A 546 -12.83 -24.65 -19.81
C VAL A 546 -12.32 -26.09 -19.65
N LEU A 547 -12.78 -26.80 -18.61
CA LEU A 547 -12.42 -28.20 -18.40
C LEU A 547 -12.83 -29.08 -19.59
N GLN A 548 -14.03 -28.86 -20.15
CA GLN A 548 -14.52 -29.64 -21.29
C GLN A 548 -13.78 -29.25 -22.58
N LYS A 549 -13.50 -27.95 -22.81
CA LYS A 549 -12.67 -27.48 -23.93
C LYS A 549 -11.29 -28.17 -23.90
N TYR A 550 -10.67 -28.26 -22.72
CA TYR A 550 -9.34 -28.82 -22.55
C TYR A 550 -9.30 -30.36 -22.60
N ALA A 551 -10.28 -31.04 -22.01
CA ALA A 551 -10.37 -32.51 -22.06
C ALA A 551 -10.52 -33.01 -23.51
N GLU A 552 -11.40 -32.37 -24.30
CA GLU A 552 -11.58 -32.71 -25.72
C GLU A 552 -10.32 -32.44 -26.55
N LEU A 553 -9.58 -31.35 -26.26
CA LEU A 553 -8.30 -31.07 -26.89
C LEU A 553 -7.29 -32.21 -26.63
N LEU A 554 -7.12 -32.63 -25.36
CA LEU A 554 -6.18 -33.70 -25.00
C LEU A 554 -6.60 -35.07 -25.55
N ILE A 555 -7.90 -35.36 -25.65
CA ILE A 555 -8.41 -36.57 -26.32
C ILE A 555 -8.12 -36.53 -27.82
N SER A 556 -8.33 -35.37 -28.49
CA SER A 556 -8.01 -35.22 -29.91
C SER A 556 -6.51 -35.33 -30.23
N GLN A 557 -5.65 -34.99 -29.27
CA GLN A 557 -4.19 -35.12 -29.34
C GLN A 557 -3.70 -36.52 -28.92
N GLY A 558 -4.58 -37.42 -28.46
CA GLY A 558 -4.20 -38.74 -27.95
C GLY A 558 -3.42 -38.70 -26.62
N VAL A 559 -3.42 -37.57 -25.91
CA VAL A 559 -2.68 -37.36 -24.66
C VAL A 559 -3.39 -38.04 -23.48
N VAL A 560 -4.72 -38.12 -23.52
CA VAL A 560 -5.56 -38.93 -22.62
C VAL A 560 -6.67 -39.61 -23.42
N ASN A 561 -7.26 -40.67 -22.88
CA ASN A 561 -8.49 -41.26 -23.40
C ASN A 561 -9.72 -40.91 -22.52
N GLN A 562 -10.91 -41.21 -23.01
CA GLN A 562 -12.18 -40.89 -22.32
C GLN A 562 -12.30 -41.57 -20.93
N PRO A 563 -12.03 -42.89 -20.76
CA PRO A 563 -11.94 -43.52 -19.44
C PRO A 563 -10.97 -42.85 -18.45
N GLU A 564 -9.77 -42.43 -18.88
CA GLU A 564 -8.80 -41.75 -18.00
C GLU A 564 -9.34 -40.40 -17.46
N TYR A 565 -10.07 -39.67 -18.30
CA TYR A 565 -10.72 -38.41 -17.91
C TYR A 565 -11.88 -38.64 -16.93
N GLU A 566 -12.69 -39.67 -17.16
CA GLU A 566 -13.79 -40.07 -16.26
C GLU A 566 -13.27 -40.57 -14.90
N GLU A 567 -12.14 -41.28 -14.87
CA GLU A 567 -11.50 -41.75 -13.63
C GLU A 567 -11.03 -40.57 -12.75
N GLU A 568 -10.31 -39.58 -13.29
CA GLU A 568 -9.85 -38.42 -12.51
C GLU A 568 -11.03 -37.59 -11.95
N ILE A 569 -12.16 -37.52 -12.67
CA ILE A 569 -13.40 -36.91 -12.13
C ILE A 569 -13.93 -37.72 -10.95
N ALA A 570 -14.17 -39.03 -11.13
CA ALA A 570 -14.74 -39.89 -10.09
C ALA A 570 -13.87 -39.93 -8.82
N LYS A 571 -12.54 -39.89 -9.00
CA LYS A 571 -11.52 -39.83 -7.96
C LYS A 571 -11.61 -38.58 -7.09
N TYR A 572 -11.94 -37.40 -7.66
CA TYR A 572 -12.10 -36.18 -6.86
C TYR A 572 -13.52 -36.04 -6.27
N ASP A 573 -14.57 -36.43 -6.99
CA ASP A 573 -15.94 -36.48 -6.45
C ASP A 573 -16.00 -37.37 -5.19
N LYS A 574 -15.32 -38.53 -5.21
CA LYS A 574 -15.18 -39.41 -4.04
C LYS A 574 -14.55 -38.70 -2.84
N ILE A 575 -13.44 -37.98 -3.04
CA ILE A 575 -12.76 -37.23 -1.97
C ILE A 575 -13.69 -36.19 -1.34
N CYS A 576 -14.51 -35.52 -2.15
CA CYS A 576 -15.46 -34.52 -1.65
C CYS A 576 -16.65 -35.15 -0.90
N GLU A 577 -17.24 -36.24 -1.41
CA GLU A 577 -18.30 -36.96 -0.70
C GLU A 577 -17.80 -37.55 0.64
N GLU A 578 -16.59 -38.13 0.68
CA GLU A 578 -15.98 -38.65 1.91
C GLU A 578 -15.71 -37.55 2.94
N ALA A 579 -15.21 -36.39 2.53
CA ALA A 579 -14.99 -35.25 3.43
C ALA A 579 -16.31 -34.62 3.92
N HIS A 580 -17.34 -34.58 3.08
CA HIS A 580 -18.67 -34.12 3.49
C HIS A 580 -19.41 -35.12 4.41
N ALA A 581 -19.09 -36.41 4.33
CA ALA A 581 -19.54 -37.37 5.33
C ALA A 581 -18.96 -37.02 6.72
N ARG A 582 -17.63 -36.80 6.80
CA ARG A 582 -16.94 -36.41 8.05
C ARG A 582 -17.36 -35.02 8.55
N SER A 583 -17.67 -34.08 7.66
CA SER A 583 -18.05 -32.70 8.03
C SER A 583 -19.38 -32.59 8.80
N LYS A 584 -20.09 -33.69 9.05
CA LYS A 584 -21.34 -33.77 9.82
C LYS A 584 -21.11 -34.18 11.28
N ASP A 585 -19.96 -34.76 11.57
CA ASP A 585 -19.56 -35.11 12.94
C ASP A 585 -18.94 -33.89 13.66
N GLU A 586 -18.38 -32.96 12.88
CA GLU A 586 -17.89 -31.64 13.31
C GLU A 586 -19.05 -30.71 13.72
N LYS A 587 -19.27 -30.56 15.02
CA LYS A 587 -20.33 -29.72 15.60
C LYS A 587 -19.86 -28.35 16.09
N ILE A 588 -18.54 -28.13 16.12
CA ILE A 588 -17.90 -27.03 16.82
C ILE A 588 -16.91 -26.31 15.90
N LEU A 589 -16.98 -24.97 15.86
CA LEU A 589 -15.97 -24.14 15.20
C LEU A 589 -14.92 -23.67 16.21
N HIS A 590 -13.69 -24.12 15.98
CA HIS A 590 -12.49 -23.51 16.50
C HIS A 590 -11.95 -22.49 15.49
N ILE A 591 -12.15 -21.20 15.77
CA ILE A 591 -11.65 -20.09 14.93
C ILE A 591 -10.10 -20.13 14.88
N LYS A 592 -9.43 -20.64 15.93
CA LYS A 592 -7.96 -20.82 15.94
C LYS A 592 -7.44 -21.78 14.86
N HIS A 593 -8.28 -22.63 14.27
CA HIS A 593 -7.91 -23.45 13.10
C HIS A 593 -7.75 -22.63 11.79
N TRP A 594 -7.99 -21.32 11.83
CA TRP A 594 -7.91 -20.38 10.70
C TRP A 594 -6.89 -19.26 10.92
N LEU A 595 -5.96 -19.45 11.87
CA LEU A 595 -4.83 -18.55 12.08
C LEU A 595 -3.86 -18.60 10.89
N ASP A 596 -3.60 -17.45 10.27
CA ASP A 596 -2.56 -17.30 9.25
C ASP A 596 -1.18 -16.90 9.81
N SER A 597 -1.11 -16.51 11.09
CA SER A 597 0.11 -16.33 11.89
C SER A 597 -0.08 -17.05 13.25
N PRO A 598 0.51 -18.24 13.47
CA PRO A 598 0.24 -19.04 14.68
C PRO A 598 1.20 -18.80 15.86
N TRP A 599 2.21 -17.92 15.72
CA TRP A 599 3.26 -17.62 16.71
C TRP A 599 3.74 -18.84 17.55
N PRO A 600 4.38 -19.83 16.92
CA PRO A 600 4.77 -21.08 17.58
C PRO A 600 5.62 -20.84 18.82
N GLY A 601 5.19 -21.38 19.96
CA GLY A 601 5.92 -21.28 21.22
C GLY A 601 5.70 -20.00 22.03
N PHE A 602 4.82 -19.08 21.59
CA PHE A 602 4.39 -17.94 22.42
C PHE A 602 3.23 -18.30 23.34
N PHE A 603 2.18 -18.94 22.79
CA PHE A 603 1.00 -19.41 23.55
C PHE A 603 1.18 -20.83 24.13
N THR A 604 0.13 -21.31 24.83
CA THR A 604 -0.10 -22.74 25.09
C THR A 604 -0.62 -23.46 23.84
N LEU A 605 -0.74 -24.79 23.88
CA LEU A 605 -1.30 -25.59 22.77
C LEU A 605 -2.77 -25.20 22.45
N ASP A 606 -3.54 -24.78 23.45
CA ASP A 606 -4.93 -24.38 23.29
C ASP A 606 -5.14 -22.96 22.74
N GLY A 607 -4.05 -22.18 22.61
CA GLY A 607 -4.04 -20.79 22.14
C GLY A 607 -4.03 -19.72 23.24
N GLN A 608 -3.79 -20.10 24.51
CA GLN A 608 -3.89 -19.20 25.67
C GLN A 608 -2.53 -18.59 26.07
N PRO A 609 -2.50 -17.44 26.79
CA PRO A 609 -1.29 -16.92 27.43
C PRO A 609 -0.67 -17.93 28.40
N ARG A 610 0.66 -17.88 28.55
CA ARG A 610 1.40 -18.78 29.47
C ARG A 610 1.39 -18.31 30.92
N SER A 611 1.08 -17.04 31.16
CA SER A 611 0.85 -16.43 32.46
C SER A 611 -0.17 -15.30 32.31
N MET A 612 -0.72 -14.84 33.44
CA MET A 612 -1.58 -13.65 33.52
C MET A 612 -0.92 -12.55 34.38
N SER A 613 0.39 -12.38 34.22
CA SER A 613 1.21 -11.42 34.95
C SER A 613 2.07 -10.59 34.00
N CYS A 614 2.29 -9.31 34.35
CA CYS A 614 3.28 -8.44 33.71
C CYS A 614 4.42 -8.19 34.72
N PRO A 615 5.70 -8.36 34.33
CA PRO A 615 6.83 -8.01 35.19
C PRO A 615 7.01 -6.49 35.29
N SER A 616 7.87 -6.06 36.22
CA SER A 616 8.34 -4.67 36.36
C SER A 616 8.81 -4.10 35.01
N THR A 617 8.33 -2.90 34.67
CA THR A 617 8.73 -2.21 33.43
C THR A 617 9.97 -1.32 33.60
N GLY A 618 10.36 -0.96 34.83
CA GLY A 618 11.62 -0.25 35.12
C GLY A 618 12.92 -1.01 34.82
N LEU A 619 14.05 -0.30 34.88
CA LEU A 619 15.40 -0.73 34.49
C LEU A 619 16.46 -0.36 35.54
N ASN A 620 17.61 -1.05 35.49
CA ASN A 620 18.78 -0.68 36.28
C ASN A 620 19.33 0.70 35.85
N GLU A 621 19.83 1.50 36.81
CA GLU A 621 20.34 2.84 36.53
C GLU A 621 21.53 2.86 35.55
N GLU A 622 22.36 1.81 35.58
CA GLU A 622 23.48 1.62 34.65
C GLU A 622 23.00 1.57 33.19
N ASP A 623 21.87 0.91 32.91
CA ASP A 623 21.30 0.81 31.56
C ASP A 623 20.68 2.13 31.10
N LEU A 624 19.93 2.81 31.98
CA LEU A 624 19.43 4.17 31.70
C LEU A 624 20.60 5.12 31.37
N THR A 625 21.66 5.06 32.17
CA THR A 625 22.86 5.90 32.02
C THR A 625 23.61 5.58 30.73
N HIS A 626 23.85 4.30 30.42
CA HIS A 626 24.54 3.86 29.20
C HIS A 626 23.76 4.24 27.94
N ILE A 627 22.47 3.90 27.87
CA ILE A 627 21.61 4.24 26.74
C ILE A 627 21.55 5.76 26.55
N GLY A 628 21.42 6.50 27.65
CA GLY A 628 21.40 7.96 27.63
C GLY A 628 22.71 8.59 27.15
N GLN A 629 23.86 8.00 27.47
CA GLN A 629 25.16 8.45 26.96
C GLN A 629 25.28 8.26 25.43
N VAL A 630 24.84 7.12 24.91
CA VAL A 630 24.83 6.86 23.45
C VAL A 630 23.78 7.74 22.73
N ALA A 631 22.62 7.98 23.33
CA ALA A 631 21.61 8.93 22.84
C ALA A 631 22.09 10.40 22.79
N SER A 632 23.26 10.67 23.39
CA SER A 632 23.91 11.97 23.53
C SER A 632 25.24 12.08 22.77
N SER A 633 25.60 11.08 21.94
CA SER A 633 26.90 11.00 21.27
C SER A 633 26.77 10.75 19.75
N VAL A 634 27.93 10.69 19.08
CA VAL A 634 28.06 10.25 17.69
C VAL A 634 29.05 9.08 17.70
N PRO A 635 28.58 7.82 17.66
CA PRO A 635 29.43 6.63 17.88
C PRO A 635 30.23 6.20 16.63
N VAL A 636 30.57 7.15 15.75
CA VAL A 636 31.25 6.90 14.47
C VAL A 636 32.31 7.97 14.24
N GLU A 637 33.52 7.55 13.91
CA GLU A 637 34.66 8.45 13.65
C GLU A 637 34.48 9.27 12.36
N ASP A 638 35.12 10.44 12.33
CA ASP A 638 35.05 11.43 11.24
C ASP A 638 33.63 11.84 10.78
N PHE A 639 32.61 11.67 11.62
CA PHE A 639 31.21 11.95 11.28
C PHE A 639 30.80 13.39 11.65
N THR A 640 30.54 14.24 10.66
CA THR A 640 30.25 15.67 10.92
C THR A 640 28.75 15.93 11.07
N ILE A 641 28.27 16.22 12.29
CA ILE A 641 26.86 16.60 12.52
C ILE A 641 26.60 18.11 12.41
N HIS A 642 25.36 18.49 12.09
CA HIS A 642 24.91 19.89 12.11
C HIS A 642 25.07 20.54 13.50
N GLY A 643 25.61 21.76 13.58
CA GLY A 643 25.90 22.43 14.86
C GLY A 643 24.69 22.71 15.77
N GLY A 644 23.47 22.69 15.22
CA GLY A 644 22.23 22.70 16.02
C GLY A 644 21.98 21.37 16.74
N LEU A 645 22.30 20.24 16.09
CA LEU A 645 22.15 18.88 16.63
C LEU A 645 23.18 18.61 17.73
N SER A 646 24.40 19.13 17.60
CA SER A 646 25.42 19.09 18.67
C SER A 646 24.92 19.68 20.00
N ARG A 647 24.05 20.70 19.95
CA ARG A 647 23.43 21.30 21.15
C ARG A 647 22.39 20.36 21.76
N ILE A 648 21.55 19.74 20.93
CA ILE A 648 20.53 18.77 21.37
C ILE A 648 21.18 17.57 22.06
N LEU A 649 22.22 16.98 21.45
CA LEU A 649 22.97 15.86 22.02
C LEU A 649 23.66 16.27 23.34
N LYS A 650 24.27 17.47 23.42
CA LYS A 650 24.82 17.99 24.68
C LYS A 650 23.76 18.12 25.78
N THR A 651 22.57 18.64 25.46
CA THR A 651 21.48 18.78 26.43
C THR A 651 20.92 17.43 26.91
N ARG A 652 20.89 16.40 26.05
CA ARG A 652 20.63 15.02 26.51
C ARG A 652 21.68 14.55 27.52
N GLY A 653 22.96 14.77 27.22
CA GLY A 653 24.06 14.42 28.13
C GLY A 653 24.04 15.19 29.46
N GLU A 654 23.49 16.40 29.47
CA GLU A 654 23.22 17.18 30.68
C GLU A 654 22.03 16.63 31.47
N MET A 655 20.94 16.21 30.80
CA MET A 655 19.79 15.59 31.47
C MET A 655 20.15 14.24 32.12
N VAL A 656 20.93 13.40 31.44
CA VAL A 656 21.44 12.11 31.97
C VAL A 656 22.28 12.32 33.23
N LYS A 657 23.23 13.27 33.22
CA LYS A 657 24.05 13.62 34.40
C LYS A 657 23.21 14.10 35.59
N ASN A 658 22.06 14.71 35.31
CA ASN A 658 21.13 15.21 36.33
C ASN A 658 20.06 14.19 36.74
N ARG A 659 20.15 12.91 36.31
CA ARG A 659 19.13 11.86 36.53
C ARG A 659 17.72 12.25 36.04
N THR A 660 17.63 12.96 34.90
CA THR A 660 16.36 13.46 34.34
C THR A 660 16.16 13.04 32.89
N VAL A 661 14.90 13.01 32.43
CA VAL A 661 14.52 12.74 31.03
C VAL A 661 13.44 13.68 30.51
N ASP A 662 13.47 13.91 29.19
CA ASP A 662 12.34 14.40 28.38
C ASP A 662 11.73 13.23 27.58
N TRP A 663 10.70 13.49 26.74
CA TRP A 663 10.07 12.44 25.93
C TRP A 663 11.03 11.72 24.99
N ALA A 664 11.93 12.45 24.32
CA ALA A 664 12.83 11.85 23.33
C ALA A 664 13.85 10.93 24.03
N LEU A 665 14.38 11.33 25.18
CA LEU A 665 15.32 10.51 25.94
C LEU A 665 14.62 9.31 26.60
N ALA A 666 13.38 9.46 27.08
CA ALA A 666 12.58 8.36 27.62
C ALA A 666 12.17 7.33 26.55
N GLU A 667 11.79 7.78 25.34
CA GLU A 667 11.56 6.92 24.18
C GLU A 667 12.83 6.13 23.83
N TYR A 668 13.97 6.82 23.75
CA TYR A 668 15.27 6.22 23.45
C TYR A 668 15.67 5.18 24.51
N MET A 669 15.43 5.42 25.80
CA MET A 669 15.67 4.46 26.88
C MET A 669 14.76 3.23 26.79
N ALA A 670 13.48 3.41 26.47
CA ALA A 670 12.54 2.31 26.29
C ALA A 670 12.92 1.42 25.09
N PHE A 671 13.34 2.04 23.98
CA PHE A 671 13.79 1.31 22.81
C PHE A 671 15.13 0.62 23.06
N GLY A 672 16.13 1.34 23.57
CA GLY A 672 17.48 0.83 23.81
C GLY A 672 17.50 -0.41 24.71
N SER A 673 16.67 -0.46 25.75
CA SER A 673 16.61 -1.60 26.65
C SER A 673 15.90 -2.81 26.03
N LEU A 674 14.84 -2.62 25.26
CA LEU A 674 14.19 -3.70 24.51
C LEU A 674 15.15 -4.29 23.45
N LEU A 675 15.98 -3.46 22.81
CA LEU A 675 17.02 -3.92 21.89
C LEU A 675 18.10 -4.77 22.61
N LYS A 676 18.46 -4.41 23.86
CA LYS A 676 19.32 -5.22 24.74
C LYS A 676 18.68 -6.57 25.09
N GLU A 677 17.37 -6.59 25.29
CA GLU A 677 16.56 -7.78 25.57
C GLU A 677 16.33 -8.68 24.33
N GLY A 678 16.88 -8.33 23.17
CA GLY A 678 16.76 -9.11 21.93
C GLY A 678 15.48 -8.86 21.13
N ILE A 679 14.74 -7.78 21.43
CA ILE A 679 13.49 -7.42 20.78
C ILE A 679 13.77 -6.51 19.58
N HIS A 680 13.36 -6.93 18.38
CA HIS A 680 13.42 -6.05 17.20
C HIS A 680 12.46 -4.88 17.36
N ILE A 681 12.90 -3.67 17.03
CA ILE A 681 12.05 -2.48 17.02
C ILE A 681 12.01 -1.91 15.60
N ARG A 682 10.80 -1.68 15.08
CA ARG A 682 10.56 -1.00 13.81
C ARG A 682 9.71 0.25 14.05
N LEU A 683 10.26 1.44 13.76
CA LEU A 683 9.55 2.72 13.77
C LEU A 683 9.38 3.22 12.32
N SER A 684 8.13 3.44 11.93
CA SER A 684 7.71 3.78 10.57
C SER A 684 6.74 4.95 10.57
N GLY A 685 6.77 5.77 9.52
CA GLY A 685 5.90 6.94 9.36
C GLY A 685 6.63 8.13 8.72
N GLN A 686 5.93 9.25 8.57
CA GLN A 686 6.45 10.43 7.88
C GLN A 686 7.40 11.22 8.80
N ASP A 687 8.59 11.60 8.30
CA ASP A 687 9.66 12.31 9.03
C ASP A 687 10.19 11.62 10.31
N VAL A 688 9.80 10.37 10.62
CA VAL A 688 10.03 9.74 11.95
C VAL A 688 11.49 9.66 12.38
N GLU A 689 12.44 9.56 11.44
CA GLU A 689 13.88 9.50 11.71
C GLU A 689 14.39 10.74 12.47
N ARG A 690 13.87 11.92 12.11
CA ARG A 690 14.06 13.20 12.81
C ARG A 690 12.98 13.42 13.89
N GLY A 691 11.79 12.89 13.64
CA GLY A 691 10.52 13.28 14.24
C GLY A 691 9.99 14.58 13.63
N THR A 692 8.67 14.66 13.38
CA THR A 692 7.98 15.85 12.86
C THR A 692 8.46 17.12 13.58
N PHE A 693 8.39 17.10 14.91
CA PHE A 693 8.69 18.22 15.80
C PHE A 693 10.20 18.44 16.04
N SER A 694 11.08 17.71 15.35
CA SER A 694 12.54 17.78 15.49
C SER A 694 13.02 17.48 16.92
N HIS A 695 12.43 16.45 17.54
CA HIS A 695 12.73 15.99 18.90
C HIS A 695 13.57 14.70 18.92
N ARG A 696 13.34 13.79 17.96
CA ARG A 696 13.80 12.40 18.01
C ARG A 696 15.25 12.22 17.55
N HIS A 697 15.59 12.64 16.32
CA HIS A 697 16.95 12.52 15.75
C HIS A 697 17.60 11.15 15.99
N HIS A 698 16.89 10.07 15.67
CA HIS A 698 17.44 8.70 15.76
C HIS A 698 18.33 8.36 14.56
N VAL A 699 18.20 9.10 13.45
CA VAL A 699 19.18 9.15 12.36
C VAL A 699 19.94 10.47 12.42
N LEU A 700 21.27 10.38 12.36
CA LEU A 700 22.18 11.50 12.15
C LEU A 700 22.63 11.48 10.68
N HIS A 701 22.79 12.67 10.07
CA HIS A 701 23.28 12.82 8.69
C HIS A 701 24.60 13.59 8.70
N ASP A 702 25.60 13.09 7.96
CA ASP A 702 26.86 13.80 7.80
C ASP A 702 26.65 15.07 6.97
N GLN A 703 27.27 16.18 7.38
CA GLN A 703 27.20 17.46 6.66
C GLN A 703 28.20 17.55 5.49
N ASN A 704 29.21 16.67 5.47
CA ASN A 704 30.32 16.69 4.52
C ASN A 704 30.29 15.53 3.51
N VAL A 705 29.43 14.51 3.70
CA VAL A 705 29.38 13.30 2.86
C VAL A 705 27.93 12.93 2.51
N ASP A 706 27.58 12.95 1.22
CA ASP A 706 26.22 12.59 0.75
C ASP A 706 25.82 11.18 1.21
N LYS A 707 24.54 11.03 1.60
CA LYS A 707 23.89 9.79 2.09
C LYS A 707 24.58 9.09 3.27
N ARG A 708 25.68 9.60 3.82
CA ARG A 708 26.32 9.02 5.01
C ARG A 708 25.47 9.32 6.24
N THR A 709 24.82 8.28 6.75
CA THR A 709 23.99 8.32 7.96
C THR A 709 24.60 7.51 9.10
N CYS A 710 24.28 7.86 10.33
CA CYS A 710 24.53 7.06 11.53
C CYS A 710 23.21 6.88 12.29
N ILE A 711 22.99 5.69 12.84
CA ILE A 711 21.84 5.40 13.71
C ILE A 711 22.43 5.03 15.08
N PRO A 712 22.67 5.98 16.00
CA PRO A 712 23.39 5.70 17.26
C PRO A 712 22.76 4.60 18.11
N MET A 713 21.46 4.36 17.95
CA MET A 713 20.72 3.30 18.63
C MET A 713 21.12 1.87 18.20
N ASN A 714 21.78 1.71 17.03
CA ASN A 714 22.38 0.45 16.58
C ASN A 714 23.84 0.26 17.08
N HIS A 715 24.33 1.14 17.96
CA HIS A 715 25.67 1.07 18.56
C HIS A 715 25.61 1.01 20.11
N LEU A 716 24.52 0.51 20.68
CA LEU A 716 24.35 0.40 22.13
C LEU A 716 25.12 -0.79 22.72
N TRP A 717 25.01 -1.97 22.11
CA TRP A 717 25.75 -3.19 22.53
C TRP A 717 26.08 -4.08 21.33
N PRO A 718 27.21 -4.83 21.32
CA PRO A 718 27.60 -5.66 20.18
C PRO A 718 26.59 -6.75 19.77
N ASN A 719 25.80 -7.25 20.73
CA ASN A 719 24.85 -8.34 20.54
C ASN A 719 23.38 -7.89 20.67
N GLN A 720 23.09 -6.60 20.48
CA GLN A 720 21.72 -6.09 20.52
C GLN A 720 20.87 -6.61 19.35
N ALA A 721 19.55 -6.60 19.52
CA ALA A 721 18.65 -6.66 18.37
C ALA A 721 18.79 -5.39 17.48
N PRO A 722 18.52 -5.53 16.17
CA PRO A 722 18.51 -4.39 15.25
C PRO A 722 17.39 -3.40 15.60
N TYR A 723 17.65 -2.11 15.38
CA TYR A 723 16.66 -1.05 15.33
C TYR A 723 16.46 -0.59 13.88
N THR A 724 15.23 -0.78 13.38
CA THR A 724 14.78 -0.30 12.08
C THR A 724 14.02 1.01 12.27
N VAL A 725 14.55 2.11 11.75
CA VAL A 725 13.78 3.37 11.60
C VAL A 725 13.78 3.77 10.14
N CYS A 726 12.63 4.20 9.65
CA CYS A 726 12.45 4.55 8.25
C CYS A 726 11.35 5.57 8.05
N ASN A 727 11.68 6.68 7.39
CA ASN A 727 10.70 7.60 6.83
C ASN A 727 9.84 6.83 5.80
N SER A 728 8.52 6.97 5.89
CA SER A 728 7.59 6.40 4.92
C SER A 728 7.41 7.28 3.69
N SER A 729 6.76 6.74 2.65
CA SER A 729 6.08 7.55 1.64
C SER A 729 4.97 8.39 2.28
N LEU A 730 4.46 9.38 1.53
CA LEU A 730 3.32 10.21 1.94
C LEU A 730 1.99 9.46 1.74
N SER A 731 1.85 8.37 2.49
CA SER A 731 0.69 7.47 2.54
C SER A 731 0.49 7.05 4.00
N GLU A 732 -0.76 6.99 4.44
CA GLU A 732 -1.12 6.36 5.71
C GLU A 732 -1.88 5.05 5.51
N TYR A 733 -2.72 4.93 4.46
CA TYR A 733 -3.57 3.75 4.26
C TYR A 733 -2.75 2.53 3.86
N GLY A 734 -1.88 2.67 2.85
CA GLY A 734 -0.88 1.68 2.50
C GLY A 734 0.11 1.41 3.64
N VAL A 735 0.69 2.46 4.25
CA VAL A 735 1.75 2.30 5.26
C VAL A 735 1.23 1.69 6.57
N LEU A 736 0.09 2.11 7.12
CA LEU A 736 -0.46 1.51 8.35
C LEU A 736 -0.89 0.06 8.12
N GLY A 737 -1.41 -0.27 6.92
CA GLY A 737 -1.65 -1.66 6.52
C GLY A 737 -0.36 -2.49 6.50
N PHE A 738 0.73 -1.91 5.99
CA PHE A 738 2.05 -2.54 5.99
C PHE A 738 2.59 -2.80 7.40
N GLU A 739 2.57 -1.79 8.28
CA GLU A 739 3.06 -1.98 9.66
C GLU A 739 2.19 -2.95 10.47
N LEU A 740 0.87 -2.97 10.25
CA LEU A 740 -0.02 -3.98 10.80
C LEU A 740 0.43 -5.39 10.36
N GLY A 741 0.69 -5.58 9.07
CA GLY A 741 1.17 -6.84 8.51
C GLY A 741 2.53 -7.26 9.07
N PHE A 742 3.45 -6.30 9.24
CA PHE A 742 4.77 -6.55 9.83
C PHE A 742 4.63 -7.03 11.29
N ALA A 743 3.74 -6.41 12.05
CA ALA A 743 3.40 -6.79 13.43
C ALA A 743 2.67 -8.15 13.56
N MET A 744 2.25 -8.79 12.46
CA MET A 744 1.65 -10.14 12.47
C MET A 744 2.68 -11.28 12.45
N ALA A 745 3.95 -11.03 12.11
CA ALA A 745 4.93 -12.11 11.95
C ALA A 745 5.53 -12.59 13.29
N SER A 746 5.93 -11.66 14.17
CA SER A 746 6.59 -11.97 15.45
C SER A 746 5.93 -11.27 16.64
N PRO A 747 5.68 -11.96 17.76
CA PRO A 747 5.25 -11.33 19.01
C PRO A 747 6.42 -10.63 19.72
N ASN A 748 7.66 -10.96 19.39
CA ASN A 748 8.87 -10.47 20.06
C ASN A 748 9.46 -9.27 19.31
N ALA A 749 8.60 -8.33 18.92
CA ALA A 749 8.97 -7.11 18.21
C ALA A 749 8.05 -5.95 18.58
N LEU A 750 8.61 -4.75 18.71
CA LEU A 750 7.86 -3.50 18.89
C LEU A 750 7.75 -2.80 17.54
N VAL A 751 6.57 -2.88 16.92
CA VAL A 751 6.28 -2.23 15.64
C VAL A 751 5.44 -0.99 15.90
N LEU A 752 5.95 0.17 15.53
CA LEU A 752 5.32 1.47 15.73
C LEU A 752 5.07 2.17 14.40
N TRP A 753 3.85 2.68 14.24
CA TRP A 753 3.51 3.64 13.20
C TRP A 753 3.23 5.01 13.83
N GLU A 754 3.89 6.06 13.33
CA GLU A 754 3.67 7.44 13.77
C GLU A 754 3.05 8.28 12.65
N ALA A 755 1.88 8.87 12.94
CA ALA A 755 1.26 9.88 12.08
C ALA A 755 1.99 11.22 12.23
N GLN A 756 2.21 11.95 11.12
CA GLN A 756 2.94 13.24 11.18
C GLN A 756 2.26 14.23 12.15
N PHE A 757 0.92 14.28 12.09
CA PHE A 757 0.01 14.76 13.13
C PHE A 757 -1.07 13.70 13.35
N GLY A 758 -1.57 13.56 14.58
CA GLY A 758 -2.55 12.53 14.93
C GLY A 758 -3.86 12.68 14.15
N ASP A 759 -4.19 13.89 13.71
CA ASP A 759 -5.36 14.23 12.89
C ASP A 759 -5.45 13.41 11.57
N PHE A 760 -4.31 12.95 11.03
CA PHE A 760 -4.21 12.28 9.71
C PHE A 760 -4.46 10.77 9.72
N HIS A 761 -4.66 10.11 10.88
CA HIS A 761 -4.97 8.66 10.91
C HIS A 761 -6.26 8.28 10.16
N ASN A 762 -7.12 9.27 9.87
CA ASN A 762 -8.43 9.12 9.28
C ASN A 762 -8.41 8.71 7.80
N THR A 763 -7.29 8.88 7.08
CA THR A 763 -7.10 8.33 5.74
C THR A 763 -6.91 6.81 5.78
N ALA A 764 -6.29 6.28 6.84
CA ALA A 764 -6.09 4.85 7.08
C ALA A 764 -7.25 4.16 7.84
N GLN A 765 -8.41 4.83 7.96
CA GLN A 765 -9.52 4.39 8.84
C GLN A 765 -9.98 2.95 8.57
N CYS A 766 -9.95 2.46 7.33
CA CYS A 766 -10.32 1.07 7.03
C CYS A 766 -9.39 0.03 7.69
N ILE A 767 -8.09 0.32 7.86
CA ILE A 767 -7.18 -0.58 8.58
C ILE A 767 -7.52 -0.57 10.07
N ILE A 768 -7.80 0.61 10.63
CA ILE A 768 -8.19 0.81 12.03
C ILE A 768 -9.49 0.06 12.34
N ASP A 769 -10.55 0.30 11.56
CA ASP A 769 -11.90 -0.21 11.80
C ASP A 769 -12.02 -1.71 11.52
N GLN A 770 -11.32 -2.23 10.50
CA GLN A 770 -11.58 -3.59 9.99
C GLN A 770 -10.52 -4.63 10.34
N PHE A 771 -9.33 -4.21 10.76
CA PHE A 771 -8.25 -5.08 11.21
C PHE A 771 -7.77 -4.78 12.63
N ILE A 772 -7.39 -3.53 12.94
CA ILE A 772 -6.76 -3.20 14.22
C ILE A 772 -7.76 -3.35 15.38
N CYS A 773 -8.94 -2.74 15.29
CA CYS A 773 -9.98 -2.85 16.32
C CYS A 773 -10.55 -4.29 16.46
N PRO A 774 -11.05 -4.96 15.40
CA PRO A 774 -11.79 -6.21 15.54
C PRO A 774 -10.98 -7.48 15.20
N GLY A 775 -9.69 -7.37 14.82
CA GLY A 775 -8.91 -8.50 14.30
C GLY A 775 -8.81 -9.69 15.25
N GLN A 776 -8.77 -9.45 16.57
CA GLN A 776 -8.86 -10.54 17.55
C GLN A 776 -10.25 -11.17 17.58
N ALA A 777 -11.32 -10.37 17.61
CA ALA A 777 -12.69 -10.89 17.67
C ALA A 777 -13.08 -11.68 16.40
N LYS A 778 -12.64 -11.24 15.22
CA LYS A 778 -13.00 -11.85 13.93
C LYS A 778 -12.17 -13.09 13.61
N TRP A 779 -10.86 -13.05 13.87
CA TRP A 779 -9.89 -14.02 13.32
C TRP A 779 -8.90 -14.56 14.37
N VAL A 780 -9.23 -14.44 15.67
CA VAL A 780 -8.38 -14.78 16.83
C VAL A 780 -6.98 -14.13 16.72
N ARG A 781 -6.89 -12.98 16.02
CA ARG A 781 -5.62 -12.31 15.76
C ARG A 781 -5.24 -11.28 16.80
N GLN A 782 -4.38 -11.69 17.72
CA GLN A 782 -3.55 -10.75 18.47
C GLN A 782 -2.56 -10.05 17.53
N ASN A 783 -2.24 -8.79 17.82
CA ASN A 783 -1.28 -7.97 17.08
C ASN A 783 -0.64 -6.95 18.05
N GLY A 784 0.65 -6.65 17.87
CA GLY A 784 1.42 -5.79 18.78
C GLY A 784 1.61 -4.34 18.34
N ILE A 785 0.95 -3.88 17.27
CA ILE A 785 1.19 -2.55 16.69
C ILE A 785 0.91 -1.41 17.69
N VAL A 786 1.82 -0.43 17.71
CA VAL A 786 1.67 0.84 18.43
C VAL A 786 1.36 1.95 17.44
N LEU A 787 0.31 2.74 17.69
CA LEU A 787 -0.03 3.93 16.92
C LEU A 787 0.34 5.17 17.73
N LEU A 788 1.32 5.93 17.25
CA LEU A 788 1.74 7.21 17.83
C LEU A 788 1.01 8.35 17.10
N LEU A 789 0.12 9.04 17.80
CA LEU A 789 -0.80 10.02 17.23
C LEU A 789 -0.62 11.40 17.89
N PRO A 790 0.18 12.32 17.30
CA PRO A 790 0.46 13.63 17.89
C PRO A 790 -0.80 14.48 18.12
N HIS A 791 -1.08 14.84 19.37
CA HIS A 791 -2.33 15.44 19.83
C HIS A 791 -2.07 16.65 20.74
N GLY A 792 -2.99 17.62 20.73
CA GLY A 792 -3.04 18.73 21.67
C GLY A 792 -3.66 19.99 21.06
N MET A 793 -4.61 20.59 21.78
CA MET A 793 -5.26 21.85 21.41
C MET A 793 -4.32 23.02 21.68
N GLU A 794 -3.56 23.42 20.65
CA GLU A 794 -2.45 24.38 20.74
C GLU A 794 -2.66 25.62 19.84
N GLY A 795 -3.85 25.77 19.25
CA GLY A 795 -4.20 26.90 18.38
C GLY A 795 -3.60 26.81 16.98
N MET A 796 -3.27 25.61 16.52
CA MET A 796 -2.69 25.34 15.18
C MET A 796 -3.74 25.14 14.08
N GLY A 797 -5.04 25.16 14.41
CA GLY A 797 -6.14 24.91 13.48
C GLY A 797 -6.64 23.46 13.48
N PRO A 798 -7.72 23.19 12.72
CA PRO A 798 -8.53 21.98 12.86
C PRO A 798 -7.84 20.66 12.48
N GLU A 799 -6.82 20.69 11.63
CA GLU A 799 -6.11 19.50 11.13
C GLU A 799 -4.73 19.27 11.79
N HIS A 800 -4.45 19.97 12.91
CA HIS A 800 -3.17 19.91 13.62
C HIS A 800 -3.34 19.86 15.16
N SER A 801 -4.48 19.38 15.63
CA SER A 801 -4.90 19.49 17.04
C SER A 801 -5.50 18.20 17.63
N SER A 802 -6.28 17.43 16.87
CA SER A 802 -7.04 16.29 17.39
C SER A 802 -6.77 14.98 16.66
N ALA A 803 -6.16 14.05 17.38
CA ALA A 803 -6.10 12.64 17.01
C ALA A 803 -7.46 11.90 17.08
N ARG A 804 -8.57 12.63 17.24
CA ARG A 804 -9.94 12.12 17.39
C ARG A 804 -10.07 10.96 18.39
N PRO A 805 -9.58 11.13 19.63
CA PRO A 805 -9.70 10.10 20.67
C PRO A 805 -11.14 9.61 20.87
N GLU A 806 -12.14 10.45 20.60
CA GLU A 806 -13.56 10.07 20.66
C GLU A 806 -13.89 8.86 19.79
N ARG A 807 -13.21 8.69 18.65
CA ARG A 807 -13.44 7.59 17.69
C ARG A 807 -12.81 6.29 18.16
N PHE A 808 -11.57 6.34 18.67
CA PHE A 808 -10.90 5.16 19.24
C PHE A 808 -11.66 4.64 20.48
N LEU A 809 -12.13 5.56 21.32
CA LEU A 809 -12.89 5.24 22.53
C LEU A 809 -14.33 4.78 22.25
N GLN A 810 -14.97 5.27 21.19
CA GLN A 810 -16.26 4.75 20.72
C GLN A 810 -16.21 3.27 20.32
N MET A 811 -15.04 2.77 19.88
CA MET A 811 -14.85 1.39 19.44
C MET A 811 -14.16 0.50 20.48
N CYS A 812 -14.03 0.95 21.73
CA CYS A 812 -13.63 0.09 22.85
C CYS A 812 -14.76 -0.89 23.22
N ASN A 813 -14.42 -2.13 23.56
CA ASN A 813 -15.38 -3.19 23.89
C ASN A 813 -15.77 -3.27 25.39
N ASP A 814 -15.49 -2.25 26.20
CA ASP A 814 -15.82 -2.23 27.62
C ASP A 814 -17.21 -1.61 27.89
N ASP A 815 -17.99 -2.22 28.78
CA ASP A 815 -19.37 -1.81 29.08
C ASP A 815 -19.38 -0.61 30.06
N PRO A 816 -20.07 0.51 29.73
CA PRO A 816 -20.09 1.72 30.56
C PRO A 816 -21.00 1.64 31.80
N ASP A 817 -21.95 0.70 31.83
CA ASP A 817 -22.94 0.52 32.90
C ASP A 817 -22.56 -0.64 33.85
N VAL A 818 -21.58 -1.48 33.51
CA VAL A 818 -21.05 -2.56 34.35
C VAL A 818 -19.77 -2.14 35.09
N PHE A 819 -19.72 -2.39 36.40
CA PHE A 819 -18.47 -2.32 37.17
C PHE A 819 -17.76 -3.69 37.12
N PRO A 820 -16.51 -3.80 36.61
CA PRO A 820 -15.82 -5.08 36.51
C PRO A 820 -15.52 -5.73 37.85
N LYS A 821 -15.40 -7.07 37.87
CA LYS A 821 -14.85 -7.80 39.02
C LYS A 821 -13.35 -7.49 39.14
N LEU A 822 -12.88 -7.31 40.38
CA LEU A 822 -11.53 -6.77 40.63
C LEU A 822 -10.45 -7.83 40.91
N ASP A 823 -10.82 -9.11 40.90
CA ASP A 823 -9.90 -10.23 41.08
C ASP A 823 -8.97 -10.36 39.84
N ASP A 824 -7.65 -10.39 40.04
CA ASP A 824 -6.59 -10.40 39.00
C ASP A 824 -6.73 -9.32 37.89
N PHE A 825 -7.40 -8.21 38.21
CA PHE A 825 -7.97 -7.28 37.24
C PHE A 825 -6.97 -6.50 36.37
N ASP A 826 -5.76 -6.20 36.86
CA ASP A 826 -4.82 -5.26 36.19
C ASP A 826 -4.30 -5.79 34.84
N VAL A 827 -3.96 -7.08 34.79
CA VAL A 827 -3.52 -7.75 33.53
C VAL A 827 -4.72 -8.37 32.81
N ARG A 828 -5.77 -8.82 33.53
CA ARG A 828 -6.95 -9.41 32.90
C ARG A 828 -7.73 -8.40 32.05
N GLN A 829 -7.93 -7.16 32.51
CA GLN A 829 -8.58 -6.10 31.71
C GLN A 829 -7.86 -5.84 30.37
N LEU A 830 -6.52 -5.93 30.37
CA LEU A 830 -5.68 -5.74 29.19
C LEU A 830 -5.76 -6.95 28.23
N TYR A 831 -6.08 -8.14 28.72
CA TYR A 831 -6.34 -9.32 27.89
C TYR A 831 -7.75 -9.33 27.28
N ASP A 832 -8.76 -8.87 28.02
CA ASP A 832 -10.16 -8.89 27.59
C ASP A 832 -10.53 -7.74 26.63
N CYS A 833 -9.81 -6.61 26.69
CA CYS A 833 -10.10 -5.48 25.81
C CYS A 833 -9.68 -5.72 24.36
N ASN A 834 -10.36 -5.10 23.39
CA ASN A 834 -9.93 -5.15 21.99
C ASN A 834 -8.60 -4.41 21.77
N TRP A 835 -8.43 -3.23 22.39
CA TRP A 835 -7.19 -2.45 22.35
C TRP A 835 -6.97 -1.56 23.58
N ILE A 836 -5.74 -1.10 23.74
CA ILE A 836 -5.29 -0.23 24.83
C ILE A 836 -5.23 1.21 24.31
N VAL A 837 -5.78 2.18 25.05
CA VAL A 837 -5.83 3.60 24.68
C VAL A 837 -5.28 4.46 25.82
N VAL A 838 -4.22 5.22 25.54
CA VAL A 838 -3.50 6.05 26.53
C VAL A 838 -3.20 7.48 26.03
N ASN A 839 -3.07 8.43 26.96
CA ASN A 839 -2.58 9.78 26.73
C ASN A 839 -1.63 10.16 27.88
N CYS A 840 -0.34 9.88 27.69
CA CYS A 840 0.67 9.97 28.74
C CYS A 840 1.10 11.43 29.02
N SER A 841 0.98 11.88 30.26
CA SER A 841 1.40 13.24 30.66
C SER A 841 2.86 13.35 31.11
N THR A 842 3.59 12.25 31.31
CA THR A 842 5.01 12.27 31.71
C THR A 842 5.90 11.38 30.82
N PRO A 843 7.21 11.67 30.72
CA PRO A 843 8.14 10.81 29.99
C PRO A 843 8.24 9.39 30.57
N ALA A 844 8.27 9.23 31.90
CA ALA A 844 8.35 7.89 32.52
C ALA A 844 7.12 7.02 32.19
N ASN A 845 5.92 7.59 32.13
CA ASN A 845 4.74 6.82 31.71
C ASN A 845 4.80 6.42 30.22
N PHE A 846 5.38 7.27 29.36
CA PHE A 846 5.61 6.91 27.96
C PHE A 846 6.67 5.79 27.82
N PHE A 847 7.77 5.87 28.57
CA PHE A 847 8.77 4.81 28.68
C PHE A 847 8.15 3.47 29.13
N HIS A 848 7.37 3.49 30.22
CA HIS A 848 6.77 2.27 30.78
C HIS A 848 5.72 1.65 29.87
N VAL A 849 4.88 2.44 29.19
CA VAL A 849 3.83 1.87 28.32
C VAL A 849 4.42 1.19 27.09
N LEU A 850 5.52 1.72 26.54
CA LEU A 850 6.27 1.11 25.42
C LEU A 850 6.92 -0.22 25.84
N ARG A 851 7.48 -0.32 27.06
CA ARG A 851 8.03 -1.58 27.57
C ARG A 851 6.93 -2.59 27.96
N ARG A 852 5.81 -2.12 28.54
CA ARG A 852 4.63 -2.95 28.87
C ARG A 852 4.11 -3.70 27.64
N GLN A 853 4.10 -3.05 26.48
CA GLN A 853 3.63 -3.62 25.21
C GLN A 853 4.32 -4.94 24.83
N ILE A 854 5.60 -5.13 25.22
CA ILE A 854 6.38 -6.33 24.95
C ILE A 854 6.38 -7.29 26.14
N LEU A 855 6.42 -6.77 27.37
CA LEU A 855 6.49 -7.56 28.60
C LEU A 855 5.15 -8.22 29.00
N LEU A 856 4.03 -7.83 28.37
CA LEU A 856 2.77 -8.57 28.47
C LEU A 856 2.88 -9.99 27.86
N PRO A 857 2.19 -11.02 28.42
CA PRO A 857 2.19 -12.38 27.90
C PRO A 857 1.24 -12.60 26.70
N PHE A 858 0.80 -11.52 26.06
CA PHE A 858 -0.10 -11.45 24.91
C PHE A 858 0.14 -10.13 24.14
N ARG A 859 -0.52 -9.93 23.00
CA ARG A 859 -0.41 -8.69 22.21
C ARG A 859 -1.78 -8.06 21.92
N LYS A 860 -1.87 -6.75 22.14
CA LYS A 860 -3.00 -5.88 21.79
C LYS A 860 -2.48 -4.66 21.04
N PRO A 861 -3.26 -4.05 20.13
CA PRO A 861 -2.94 -2.73 19.62
C PRO A 861 -2.87 -1.70 20.75
N LEU A 862 -1.93 -0.77 20.65
CA LEU A 862 -1.70 0.29 21.64
C LEU A 862 -1.81 1.66 20.96
N ILE A 863 -2.88 2.40 21.26
CA ILE A 863 -3.12 3.75 20.76
C ILE A 863 -2.55 4.75 21.76
N ILE A 864 -1.53 5.50 21.35
CA ILE A 864 -0.88 6.54 22.17
C ILE A 864 -1.14 7.90 21.55
N PHE A 865 -1.87 8.74 22.27
CA PHE A 865 -1.93 10.16 21.94
C PHE A 865 -0.64 10.83 22.41
N THR A 866 0.31 11.00 21.48
CA THR A 866 1.63 11.55 21.78
C THR A 866 1.58 13.08 21.86
N PRO A 867 2.42 13.73 22.67
CA PRO A 867 2.34 15.18 22.83
C PRO A 867 3.09 15.93 21.73
N LYS A 868 2.73 17.21 21.58
CA LYS A 868 3.43 18.18 20.71
C LYS A 868 4.24 19.19 21.52
N SER A 869 3.57 20.03 22.33
CA SER A 869 4.23 20.99 23.23
C SER A 869 5.01 20.35 24.38
N LEU A 870 4.53 19.24 24.97
CA LEU A 870 5.20 18.62 26.13
C LEU A 870 6.60 18.09 25.81
N LEU A 871 6.89 17.78 24.54
CA LEU A 871 8.21 17.38 24.04
C LEU A 871 9.35 18.34 24.45
N ARG A 872 9.02 19.58 24.84
CA ARG A 872 9.99 20.60 25.32
C ARG A 872 9.51 21.37 26.56
N HIS A 873 8.41 20.98 27.20
CA HIS A 873 7.85 21.76 28.31
C HIS A 873 8.68 21.58 29.60
N PRO A 874 9.09 22.66 30.31
CA PRO A 874 10.10 22.53 31.39
C PRO A 874 9.68 21.66 32.57
N GLU A 875 8.41 21.71 32.97
CA GLU A 875 7.83 20.88 34.05
C GLU A 875 7.47 19.46 33.58
N ALA A 876 7.63 19.18 32.28
CA ALA A 876 7.25 17.93 31.66
C ALA A 876 8.51 17.07 31.49
N ARG A 877 9.00 16.59 32.65
CA ARG A 877 10.21 15.77 32.82
C ARG A 877 9.96 14.71 33.89
N SER A 878 10.72 13.63 33.86
CA SER A 878 10.73 12.60 34.90
C SER A 878 12.12 12.43 35.51
N SER A 879 12.18 11.92 36.74
CA SER A 879 13.43 11.42 37.33
C SER A 879 13.77 10.05 36.74
N PHE A 880 15.03 9.64 36.83
CA PHE A 880 15.41 8.23 36.66
C PHE A 880 14.71 7.35 37.71
N ASP A 881 14.43 7.89 38.91
CA ASP A 881 13.77 7.17 40.01
C ASP A 881 12.39 6.65 39.61
N ASP A 882 11.67 7.37 38.74
CA ASP A 882 10.37 6.98 38.18
C ASP A 882 10.46 5.76 37.24
N MET A 883 11.67 5.33 36.88
CA MET A 883 11.98 4.29 35.89
C MET A 883 12.91 3.18 36.43
N LEU A 884 13.24 3.18 37.73
CA LEU A 884 14.08 2.16 38.38
C LEU A 884 13.32 0.82 38.63
N PRO A 885 13.99 -0.30 38.97
CA PRO A 885 13.33 -1.59 39.10
C PRO A 885 12.24 -1.58 40.19
N GLY A 886 11.06 -2.12 39.86
CA GLY A 886 9.85 -2.02 40.68
C GLY A 886 8.88 -0.92 40.25
N THR A 887 9.34 0.08 39.47
CA THR A 887 8.44 1.08 38.86
C THR A 887 7.70 0.52 37.65
N ASN A 888 6.50 1.08 37.41
CA ASN A 888 5.57 0.62 36.38
C ASN A 888 4.72 1.76 35.82
N PHE A 889 4.09 1.50 34.67
CA PHE A 889 3.10 2.41 34.07
C PHE A 889 1.93 2.71 35.02
N LEU A 890 1.70 3.98 35.31
CA LEU A 890 0.64 4.46 36.19
C LEU A 890 -0.64 4.74 35.38
N ARG A 891 -1.64 3.84 35.47
CA ARG A 891 -2.95 4.00 34.80
C ARG A 891 -3.68 5.30 35.20
N VAL A 892 -3.51 5.73 36.45
CA VAL A 892 -4.02 6.98 37.03
C VAL A 892 -2.90 7.60 37.88
N ILE A 893 -2.72 8.92 37.82
CA ILE A 893 -1.78 9.65 38.68
C ILE A 893 -2.58 10.62 39.57
N PRO A 894 -2.77 10.29 40.86
CA PRO A 894 -3.39 11.16 41.86
C PRO A 894 -2.72 12.52 42.04
N ASP A 895 -3.44 13.43 42.70
CA ASP A 895 -2.85 14.63 43.26
C ASP A 895 -1.90 14.28 44.43
N SER A 896 -0.78 15.01 44.53
CA SER A 896 0.27 14.87 45.55
C SER A 896 0.57 16.16 46.33
N GLY A 897 -0.18 17.25 46.07
CA GLY A 897 -0.01 18.56 46.69
C GLY A 897 -0.81 18.75 47.99
N PRO A 898 -1.06 20.01 48.42
CA PRO A 898 -1.79 20.30 49.65
C PRO A 898 -3.20 19.69 49.70
N ALA A 899 -3.91 19.65 48.57
CA ALA A 899 -5.20 18.95 48.43
C ALA A 899 -5.12 17.46 48.83
N ALA A 900 -4.01 16.77 48.53
CA ALA A 900 -3.81 15.38 48.94
C ALA A 900 -3.49 15.21 50.44
N GLN A 901 -2.96 16.26 51.09
CA GLN A 901 -2.66 16.28 52.53
C GLN A 901 -3.88 16.60 53.39
N SER A 902 -4.89 17.28 52.85
CA SER A 902 -6.17 17.56 53.53
C SER A 902 -7.41 17.16 52.70
N PRO A 903 -7.63 15.86 52.39
CA PRO A 903 -8.68 15.44 51.45
C PRO A 903 -10.13 15.81 51.85
N GLN A 904 -10.39 16.00 53.15
CA GLN A 904 -11.70 16.43 53.66
C GLN A 904 -12.01 17.90 53.34
N SER A 905 -10.98 18.72 53.15
CA SER A 905 -11.09 20.16 52.82
C SER A 905 -11.22 20.41 51.31
N VAL A 906 -10.95 19.40 50.47
CA VAL A 906 -11.04 19.51 49.01
C VAL A 906 -12.50 19.66 48.60
N ARG A 907 -12.80 20.74 47.88
CA ARG A 907 -14.13 21.10 47.39
C ARG A 907 -14.40 20.59 45.98
N ARG A 908 -13.37 20.30 45.19
CA ARG A 908 -13.49 19.80 43.81
C ARG A 908 -12.32 18.89 43.42
N VAL A 909 -12.63 17.81 42.69
CA VAL A 909 -11.65 16.98 41.97
C VAL A 909 -11.80 17.24 40.48
N LEU A 910 -10.72 17.67 39.84
CA LEU A 910 -10.61 17.77 38.39
C LEU A 910 -9.93 16.50 37.86
N PHE A 911 -10.70 15.64 37.21
CA PHE A 911 -10.15 14.54 36.41
C PHE A 911 -9.80 15.06 35.02
N CYS A 912 -8.58 14.82 34.56
CA CYS A 912 -8.12 15.21 33.22
C CYS A 912 -7.19 14.16 32.60
N THR A 913 -6.76 14.37 31.36
CA THR A 913 -5.79 13.50 30.67
C THR A 913 -4.86 14.32 29.76
N GLY A 914 -3.66 13.82 29.48
CA GLY A 914 -2.69 14.49 28.60
C GLY A 914 -2.29 15.91 29.02
N LYS A 915 -2.04 16.77 28.00
CA LYS A 915 -1.38 18.07 28.19
C LYS A 915 -2.17 19.11 29.00
N VAL A 916 -3.51 18.98 29.08
CA VAL A 916 -4.35 19.98 29.78
C VAL A 916 -4.04 20.04 31.28
N TYR A 917 -3.46 18.98 31.86
CA TYR A 917 -2.92 18.96 33.22
C TYR A 917 -2.00 20.16 33.51
N TYR A 918 -1.09 20.51 32.59
CA TYR A 918 -0.12 21.60 32.76
C TYR A 918 -0.76 23.00 32.66
N ASP A 919 -1.90 23.11 31.98
CA ASP A 919 -2.70 24.34 32.00
C ASP A 919 -3.49 24.46 33.31
N LEU A 920 -4.01 23.34 33.83
CA LEU A 920 -4.77 23.28 35.09
C LEU A 920 -3.89 23.52 36.33
N THR A 921 -2.70 22.92 36.42
CA THR A 921 -1.81 23.13 37.58
C THR A 921 -1.33 24.58 37.68
N ARG A 922 -0.94 25.17 36.54
CA ARG A 922 -0.55 26.58 36.42
C ARG A 922 -1.68 27.50 36.87
N GLU A 923 -2.90 27.25 36.42
CA GLU A 923 -4.07 28.06 36.77
C GLU A 923 -4.48 27.90 38.25
N ARG A 924 -4.48 26.66 38.77
CA ARG A 924 -4.76 26.39 40.19
C ARG A 924 -3.84 27.20 41.10
N LYS A 925 -2.54 27.20 40.77
CA LYS A 925 -1.51 27.94 41.50
C LYS A 925 -1.69 29.45 41.36
N ALA A 926 -2.00 29.96 40.17
CA ALA A 926 -2.30 31.38 39.96
C ALA A 926 -3.53 31.86 40.76
N ARG A 927 -4.51 30.98 41.01
CA ARG A 927 -5.69 31.24 41.85
C ARG A 927 -5.48 30.91 43.34
N ASN A 928 -4.31 30.39 43.74
CA ASN A 928 -3.98 29.91 45.09
C ASN A 928 -4.89 28.76 45.62
N MET A 929 -5.49 27.97 44.72
CA MET A 929 -6.48 26.94 45.03
C MET A 929 -5.88 25.54 45.28
N GLU A 930 -4.61 25.47 45.68
CA GLU A 930 -3.86 24.21 45.81
C GLU A 930 -4.32 23.32 46.98
N GLY A 931 -5.13 23.86 47.91
CA GLY A 931 -5.83 23.11 48.95
C GLY A 931 -7.30 22.79 48.61
N ASP A 932 -8.01 23.69 47.93
CA ASP A 932 -9.43 23.51 47.57
C ASP A 932 -9.68 22.51 46.44
N VAL A 933 -8.74 22.37 45.51
CA VAL A 933 -8.94 21.62 44.25
C VAL A 933 -7.84 20.59 44.03
N ALA A 934 -8.20 19.31 43.99
CA ALA A 934 -7.31 18.23 43.55
C ALA A 934 -7.33 18.09 42.03
N ILE A 935 -6.19 17.74 41.41
CA ILE A 935 -6.08 17.46 39.97
C ILE A 935 -5.55 16.04 39.78
N THR A 936 -6.39 15.15 39.25
CA THR A 936 -6.08 13.73 39.03
C THR A 936 -5.97 13.46 37.54
N ARG A 937 -4.88 12.80 37.11
CA ARG A 937 -4.67 12.42 35.71
C ARG A 937 -5.12 10.99 35.45
N VAL A 938 -5.83 10.77 34.36
CA VAL A 938 -6.23 9.46 33.86
C VAL A 938 -5.41 9.18 32.60
N GLU A 939 -4.37 8.36 32.73
CA GLU A 939 -3.34 8.17 31.70
C GLU A 939 -3.71 7.03 30.75
N GLN A 940 -4.37 5.99 31.28
CA GLN A 940 -5.03 4.93 30.50
C GLN A 940 -6.54 5.15 30.54
N LEU A 941 -7.15 5.26 29.36
CA LEU A 941 -8.57 5.50 29.20
C LEU A 941 -9.31 4.21 28.85
N SER A 942 -8.71 3.36 28.00
CA SER A 942 -9.16 1.98 27.76
C SER A 942 -8.00 1.02 28.02
N PRO A 943 -8.21 -0.09 28.77
CA PRO A 943 -9.37 -0.36 29.63
C PRO A 943 -9.55 0.70 30.72
N PHE A 944 -10.79 1.04 31.06
CA PHE A 944 -11.08 2.11 32.00
C PHE A 944 -10.68 1.74 33.45
N PRO A 945 -9.93 2.59 34.18
CA PRO A 945 -9.38 2.25 35.50
C PRO A 945 -10.39 2.43 36.64
N PHE A 946 -11.50 1.68 36.59
CA PHE A 946 -12.59 1.67 37.59
C PHE A 946 -12.06 1.52 39.03
N ASP A 947 -11.09 0.63 39.24
CA ASP A 947 -10.49 0.30 40.54
C ASP A 947 -9.67 1.44 41.17
N LEU A 948 -9.04 2.29 40.35
CA LEU A 948 -8.24 3.43 40.81
C LEU A 948 -9.10 4.69 40.96
N LEU A 949 -10.01 4.93 40.01
CA LEU A 949 -10.92 6.07 40.06
C LEU A 949 -11.96 5.96 41.17
N GLN A 950 -12.34 4.75 41.58
CA GLN A 950 -13.17 4.55 42.77
C GLN A 950 -12.42 4.99 44.05
N LYS A 951 -11.15 4.58 44.20
CA LYS A 951 -10.32 4.92 45.36
C LYS A 951 -10.08 6.44 45.45
N GLU A 952 -9.75 7.09 44.33
CA GLU A 952 -9.56 8.55 44.30
C GLU A 952 -10.88 9.31 44.54
N ALA A 953 -12.03 8.85 44.00
CA ALA A 953 -13.32 9.48 44.27
C ALA A 953 -13.77 9.32 45.74
N GLN A 954 -13.38 8.22 46.41
CA GLN A 954 -13.64 7.98 47.83
C GLN A 954 -12.71 8.78 48.77
N LYS A 955 -11.46 9.03 48.35
CA LYS A 955 -10.48 9.88 49.06
C LYS A 955 -11.00 11.31 49.28
N TYR A 956 -11.81 11.82 48.36
CA TYR A 956 -12.39 13.17 48.37
C TYR A 956 -13.93 13.15 48.50
N PRO A 957 -14.49 12.79 49.67
CA PRO A 957 -15.92 12.55 49.82
C PRO A 957 -16.77 13.81 49.57
N ASN A 958 -16.33 14.95 50.12
CA ASN A 958 -17.04 16.24 50.08
C ASN A 958 -16.93 16.96 48.72
N ALA A 959 -16.03 16.50 47.83
CA ALA A 959 -15.69 17.21 46.62
C ALA A 959 -16.68 16.98 45.46
N GLU A 960 -16.95 18.02 44.68
CA GLU A 960 -17.53 17.88 43.34
C GLU A 960 -16.60 17.08 42.41
N LEU A 961 -17.14 16.28 41.51
CA LEU A 961 -16.35 15.55 40.51
C LEU A 961 -16.56 16.20 39.13
N VAL A 962 -15.49 16.61 38.47
CA VAL A 962 -15.53 17.29 37.17
C VAL A 962 -14.57 16.57 36.21
N TRP A 963 -15.05 16.24 35.02
CA TRP A 963 -14.17 15.91 33.89
C TRP A 963 -13.74 17.19 33.19
N CYS A 964 -12.43 17.44 33.13
CA CYS A 964 -11.84 18.59 32.48
C CYS A 964 -10.99 18.18 31.28
N GLN A 965 -11.34 18.67 30.09
CA GLN A 965 -10.67 18.33 28.82
C GLN A 965 -10.53 19.57 27.94
N GLU A 966 -9.55 19.57 27.03
CA GLU A 966 -9.34 20.70 26.12
C GLU A 966 -10.10 20.57 24.79
N GLU A 967 -10.57 19.38 24.45
CA GLU A 967 -11.36 19.12 23.24
C GLU A 967 -12.81 19.62 23.40
N HIS A 968 -13.47 19.87 22.28
CA HIS A 968 -14.90 20.19 22.24
C HIS A 968 -15.75 19.09 22.89
N LYS A 969 -16.87 19.47 23.48
CA LYS A 969 -17.70 18.58 24.32
C LYS A 969 -18.21 17.31 23.63
N ASN A 970 -18.32 17.34 22.30
CA ASN A 970 -18.71 16.21 21.43
C ASN A 970 -17.50 15.50 20.77
N GLN A 971 -16.31 15.71 21.34
CA GLN A 971 -15.00 15.20 20.90
C GLN A 971 -14.20 14.85 22.18
N GLY A 972 -12.97 14.36 22.03
CA GLY A 972 -12.13 14.10 23.21
C GLY A 972 -12.57 12.85 23.94
N TYR A 973 -12.93 13.02 25.22
CA TYR A 973 -12.99 11.94 26.19
C TYR A 973 -14.31 11.89 26.98
N TYR A 974 -15.03 13.00 27.06
CA TYR A 974 -16.15 13.20 27.98
C TYR A 974 -17.26 12.15 27.85
N ASP A 975 -17.77 11.90 26.65
CA ASP A 975 -18.90 10.98 26.45
C ASP A 975 -18.53 9.50 26.70
N TYR A 976 -17.24 9.14 26.61
CA TYR A 976 -16.73 7.83 27.00
C TYR A 976 -16.55 7.72 28.53
N VAL A 977 -15.89 8.70 29.14
CA VAL A 977 -15.52 8.69 30.57
C VAL A 977 -16.72 8.93 31.49
N LYS A 978 -17.63 9.84 31.13
CA LYS A 978 -18.77 10.24 31.97
C LYS A 978 -19.65 9.07 32.45
N PRO A 979 -20.16 8.17 31.60
CA PRO A 979 -21.02 7.08 32.08
C PRO A 979 -20.22 6.09 32.94
N ARG A 980 -18.99 5.74 32.52
CA ARG A 980 -18.09 4.85 33.26
C ARG A 980 -17.78 5.38 34.66
N LEU A 981 -17.38 6.65 34.79
CA LEU A 981 -17.10 7.30 36.07
C LEU A 981 -18.35 7.41 36.94
N ARG A 982 -19.54 7.63 36.35
CA ARG A 982 -20.81 7.55 37.10
C ARG A 982 -21.09 6.14 37.62
N THR A 983 -20.76 5.10 36.87
CA THR A 983 -20.86 3.71 37.31
C THR A 983 -19.83 3.39 38.41
N THR A 984 -18.57 3.88 38.29
CA THR A 984 -17.51 3.76 39.31
C THR A 984 -17.93 4.23 40.71
N ILE A 985 -18.71 5.32 40.78
CA ILE A 985 -19.19 5.95 42.02
C ILE A 985 -20.63 5.53 42.41
N ASN A 986 -21.17 4.47 41.80
CA ASN A 986 -22.57 4.03 41.96
C ASN A 986 -23.60 5.19 41.82
N ARG A 987 -23.32 6.11 40.90
CA ARG A 987 -24.14 7.31 40.56
C ARG A 987 -24.41 8.25 41.74
N ALA A 988 -23.66 8.14 42.84
CA ALA A 988 -23.91 8.82 44.11
C ALA A 988 -23.78 10.37 44.07
N LYS A 989 -23.05 10.92 43.11
CA LYS A 989 -22.99 12.36 42.83
C LYS A 989 -22.84 12.64 41.31
N PRO A 990 -23.16 13.85 40.83
CA PRO A 990 -22.96 14.23 39.43
C PRO A 990 -21.49 14.13 38.99
N VAL A 991 -21.29 14.02 37.67
CA VAL A 991 -19.98 14.20 37.01
C VAL A 991 -20.13 15.36 36.04
N TRP A 992 -19.56 16.50 36.42
CA TRP A 992 -19.65 17.76 35.67
C TRP A 992 -18.66 17.81 34.51
N TYR A 993 -18.77 18.86 33.70
CA TYR A 993 -17.92 19.11 32.53
C TYR A 993 -17.28 20.49 32.61
N ALA A 994 -15.96 20.57 32.40
CA ALA A 994 -15.25 21.79 32.08
C ALA A 994 -14.45 21.56 30.79
N GLY A 995 -14.63 22.41 29.78
CA GLY A 995 -14.02 22.20 28.47
C GLY A 995 -14.57 23.14 27.42
N ARG A 996 -14.25 22.87 26.15
CA ARG A 996 -14.79 23.63 25.01
C ARG A 996 -16.24 23.21 24.73
N GLU A 997 -17.04 24.13 24.18
CA GLU A 997 -18.41 23.85 23.72
C GLU A 997 -18.45 22.80 22.60
N PRO A 998 -19.61 22.25 22.20
CA PRO A 998 -19.68 21.39 21.03
C PRO A 998 -19.27 22.10 19.73
N ALA A 999 -18.51 21.44 18.86
CA ALA A 999 -18.11 21.95 17.55
C ALA A 999 -18.01 20.85 16.47
N ALA A 1000 -18.21 21.24 15.20
CA ALA A 1000 -18.07 20.36 14.05
C ALA A 1000 -16.59 20.18 13.62
N ALA A 1001 -15.80 21.26 13.68
CA ALA A 1001 -14.37 21.22 13.42
C ALA A 1001 -13.59 20.81 14.70
N PRO A 1002 -12.43 20.13 14.59
CA PRO A 1002 -11.67 19.73 15.78
C PRO A 1002 -11.10 20.90 16.59
N ALA A 1003 -10.66 21.96 15.92
CA ALA A 1003 -10.13 23.17 16.56
C ALA A 1003 -10.49 24.42 15.74
N THR A 1004 -10.55 25.58 16.40
CA THR A 1004 -10.69 26.87 15.72
C THR A 1004 -9.40 27.28 15.01
N GLY A 1005 -9.50 27.77 13.78
CA GLY A 1005 -8.38 28.35 13.04
C GLY A 1005 -7.96 29.75 13.54
N ASN A 1006 -8.66 30.33 14.52
CA ASN A 1006 -8.34 31.65 15.05
C ASN A 1006 -7.69 31.57 16.45
N LYS A 1007 -6.42 31.98 16.55
CA LYS A 1007 -5.65 31.93 17.80
C LYS A 1007 -6.27 32.73 18.95
N LYS A 1008 -6.96 33.85 18.70
CA LYS A 1008 -7.65 34.62 19.75
C LYS A 1008 -8.88 33.87 20.27
N THR A 1009 -9.65 33.25 19.37
CA THR A 1009 -10.78 32.40 19.76
C THR A 1009 -10.28 31.19 20.57
N HIS A 1010 -9.22 30.52 20.12
CA HIS A 1010 -8.59 29.41 20.83
C HIS A 1010 -8.21 29.75 22.28
N LEU A 1011 -7.59 30.92 22.50
CA LEU A 1011 -7.23 31.40 23.83
C LEU A 1011 -8.46 31.80 24.67
N THR A 1012 -9.50 32.34 24.04
CA THR A 1012 -10.78 32.69 24.72
C THR A 1012 -11.53 31.43 25.17
N GLU A 1013 -11.50 30.37 24.37
CA GLU A 1013 -12.03 29.05 24.71
C GLU A 1013 -11.25 28.41 25.87
N LEU A 1014 -9.91 28.48 25.84
CA LEU A 1014 -9.06 27.98 26.92
C LEU A 1014 -9.33 28.72 28.23
N GLN A 1015 -9.46 30.05 28.19
CA GLN A 1015 -9.79 30.82 29.39
C GLN A 1015 -11.16 30.44 29.94
N ARG A 1016 -12.19 30.27 29.10
CA ARG A 1016 -13.53 29.83 29.54
C ARG A 1016 -13.51 28.44 30.20
N LEU A 1017 -12.75 27.50 29.63
CA LEU A 1017 -12.51 26.18 30.22
C LEU A 1017 -11.92 26.31 31.63
N LEU A 1018 -10.85 27.09 31.78
CA LEU A 1018 -10.15 27.32 33.04
C LEU A 1018 -11.05 28.03 34.08
N ASP A 1019 -11.79 29.05 33.65
CA ASP A 1019 -12.76 29.77 34.48
C ASP A 1019 -13.86 28.83 35.00
N THR A 1020 -14.35 27.92 34.16
CA THR A 1020 -15.35 26.90 34.54
C THR A 1020 -14.76 25.88 35.51
N ALA A 1021 -13.55 25.39 35.24
CA ALA A 1021 -12.87 24.38 36.06
C ALA A 1021 -12.58 24.88 37.48
N PHE A 1022 -12.23 26.16 37.65
CA PHE A 1022 -11.88 26.74 38.95
C PHE A 1022 -12.95 27.62 39.61
N ASN A 1023 -14.06 27.93 38.93
CA ASN A 1023 -15.22 28.54 39.60
C ASN A 1023 -15.98 27.47 40.41
N LEU A 1024 -15.76 27.46 41.73
CA LEU A 1024 -16.38 26.53 42.69
C LEU A 1024 -17.91 26.67 42.83
N ASP A 1025 -18.51 27.65 42.17
CA ASP A 1025 -19.95 27.89 42.16
C ASP A 1025 -20.60 27.55 40.80
N ALA A 1026 -19.81 27.19 39.77
CA ALA A 1026 -20.23 27.03 38.37
C ALA A 1026 -21.35 26.01 38.10
N PHE A 1027 -21.61 25.09 39.03
CA PHE A 1027 -22.60 24.01 38.87
C PHE A 1027 -23.75 24.08 39.88
N LYS A 1028 -23.79 25.11 40.76
CA LYS A 1028 -24.82 25.24 41.81
C LYS A 1028 -26.25 25.30 41.27
N ASP A 1029 -26.46 25.98 40.15
CA ASP A 1029 -27.78 26.11 39.51
C ASP A 1029 -28.18 24.90 38.65
N LEU A 1030 -27.37 23.83 38.65
CA LEU A 1030 -27.55 22.61 37.85
C LEU A 1030 -27.68 21.33 38.70
N ALA A 1031 -27.44 21.43 40.02
CA ALA A 1031 -27.20 20.32 40.95
C ALA A 1031 -28.47 19.75 41.62
#